data_AF-A0A0C2V4N4-F1
#
_entry.id   AF-A0A0C2V4N4-F1
#
_cell.length_a   1.000
_cell.length_b   1.000
_cell.length_c   1.000
_cell.angle_alpha   90.00
_cell.angle_beta   90.00
_cell.angle_gamma   90.00
#
_symmetry.space_group_name_H-M   'P 1'
#
loop_
_entity.id
_entity.type
_entity.pdbx_description
1 polymer ?
#
loop_
_entity_poly.entity_id
_entity_poly.type
_entity_poly.pdbx_seq_one_letter_code
_entity_poly.pdbx_strand_id
1 'polypeptide(L)'
;MKQIFSMKVAVILLFVFAIAIGSATFIENDYGTQSARALVYNATWFEALLIFITLTLIFNIYRFKMYKRSKWAVLTFHVAFILIAIGAGMTRYIGFEGVMSIREGATASIMMSDVMLLQIHTPKEQHEKVLYLSSMGKNHLKENINIEGKEIEVELLEYLPNASNKIEENNGSGVVEMMLSFDGGSTTVMLQKGDVYEADNFVVSFEKAITSDKKILAIYEHNGSLVVNSPYDFKTLNMDTQQEGNITKGDAIALANRMLYQFEESGMVIKKYYPKGSLALASGSIKPQAGMPDLIRLKLSCVNESQSVALKGTQGSIGEFERVSLCGESLNLRYGVKMITLPFSIKLEDFVMDRYPGSNTPSSYSSHVAVVDSEQQINMPYHIYMNHILEYRDYKFFQSSYDQDEKGTVLSVNHDPGTLPTYVGYFLLIVGMVWVLFAKNGRFQALLRSTRELQKGALAFALMVVFLGHTPLKANEVAISKIHATKFGELIVQDAQGRMKPLDTLSKQIMTKITRKSTFLGLDSNQLLLGMIIAPEAFQDKPMIKIGHPSIAQKLGFNTTQKYLRFSDFFADNMKTYKLYDDIMVANRKRPIERSTYDKEIIKVDERINISYMVYTGSLIRIFPKPNDSNNLWLSPMDAMKDFEAKDAQMVQLMTMNYFQGIEKGIKEGDYTKANEALGFIEQFQQKYGKAVVPSQTHVKLEILYNNLNLFGRLTPIYILVGLVLLILSFIHILKPNFNLRRYTRIVLYIIVFGFMIHTLGLSIRWYISGHAPWSNAYESIVYIAWATVLAGFMFMKNSPITLASTSILAGVLLFVAHLNWLDPQITTLMPVLKSYWLMIHVAVITASYGFLGLGALLAFITFILYLLINDSNVESIKRSIKELTKINEMSLIIGLIMLTIGNFLGGVWANESWGRYWGWDPKETWAAVTILVYAVVLHLRFVPKMNSIFVYNVASLLAYSSVIMTYFGVNFYLSGLHSYAAGDPLPIPAWVMPSIVIIFAIIVTALFKRKRIE
;
A
#
# COMPACT_ATOMS: atom_id res chain seq x y z
N MET A 1 -43.30 11.91 -9.87
CA MET A 1 -42.64 10.59 -9.75
C MET A 1 -41.91 10.08 -11.01
N LYS A 2 -42.57 9.89 -12.17
CA LYS A 2 -41.92 9.26 -13.37
C LYS A 2 -40.67 9.97 -13.91
N GLN A 3 -40.55 11.29 -13.72
CA GLN A 3 -39.38 12.08 -14.12
C GLN A 3 -38.26 12.02 -13.05
N ILE A 4 -38.65 12.14 -11.76
CA ILE A 4 -37.75 12.14 -10.60
C ILE A 4 -37.04 10.77 -10.43
N PHE A 5 -37.76 9.66 -10.56
CA PHE A 5 -37.19 8.32 -10.43
C PHE A 5 -36.89 7.66 -11.78
N SER A 6 -36.52 8.46 -12.80
CA SER A 6 -36.24 7.95 -14.15
C SER A 6 -34.85 7.33 -14.26
N MET A 7 -34.60 6.52 -15.30
CA MET A 7 -33.26 5.98 -15.59
C MET A 7 -32.21 7.08 -15.84
N LYS A 8 -32.63 8.25 -16.32
CA LYS A 8 -31.74 9.40 -16.47
C LYS A 8 -31.23 9.87 -15.11
N VAL A 9 -32.15 10.00 -14.14
CA VAL A 9 -31.80 10.39 -12.77
C VAL A 9 -30.98 9.29 -12.10
N ALA A 10 -31.33 8.01 -12.26
CA ALA A 10 -30.55 6.91 -11.72
C ALA A 10 -29.08 6.95 -12.18
N VAL A 11 -28.84 7.17 -13.49
CA VAL A 11 -27.48 7.31 -14.04
C VAL A 11 -26.74 8.51 -13.45
N ILE A 12 -27.41 9.65 -13.29
CA ILE A 12 -26.82 10.84 -12.67
C ILE A 12 -26.46 10.58 -11.21
N LEU A 13 -27.37 9.97 -10.44
CA LEU A 13 -27.13 9.67 -9.03
C LEU A 13 -25.96 8.70 -8.84
N LEU A 14 -25.86 7.65 -9.66
CA LEU A 14 -24.71 6.73 -9.62
C LEU A 14 -23.39 7.45 -9.92
N PHE A 15 -23.40 8.40 -10.86
CA PHE A 15 -22.22 9.19 -11.20
C PHE A 15 -21.83 10.18 -10.10
N VAL A 16 -22.81 10.87 -9.50
CA VAL A 16 -22.59 11.76 -8.34
C VAL A 16 -22.07 10.96 -7.15
N PHE A 17 -22.61 9.77 -6.91
CA PHE A 17 -22.14 8.88 -5.85
C PHE A 17 -20.70 8.45 -6.08
N ALA A 18 -20.33 8.06 -7.31
CA ALA A 18 -18.96 7.71 -7.66
C ALA A 18 -17.98 8.88 -7.45
N ILE A 19 -18.36 10.10 -7.82
CA ILE A 19 -17.54 11.30 -7.58
C ILE A 19 -17.40 11.57 -6.08
N ALA A 20 -18.50 11.53 -5.33
CA ALA A 20 -18.51 11.79 -3.89
C ALA A 20 -17.52 10.90 -3.14
N ILE A 21 -17.61 9.59 -3.32
CA ILE A 21 -16.73 8.64 -2.63
C ILE A 21 -15.30 8.67 -3.17
N GLY A 22 -15.11 8.90 -4.48
CA GLY A 22 -13.78 9.08 -5.06
C GLY A 22 -13.07 10.31 -4.48
N SER A 23 -13.75 11.45 -4.39
CA SER A 23 -13.24 12.67 -3.76
C SER A 23 -12.96 12.50 -2.27
N ALA A 24 -13.77 11.72 -1.55
CA ALA A 24 -13.55 11.43 -0.14
C ALA A 24 -12.19 10.77 0.12
N THR A 25 -11.73 9.88 -0.78
CA THR A 25 -10.39 9.24 -0.63
C THR A 25 -9.23 10.23 -0.75
N PHE A 26 -9.35 11.27 -1.58
CA PHE A 26 -8.34 12.33 -1.66
C PHE A 26 -8.38 13.23 -0.43
N ILE A 27 -9.59 13.56 0.05
CA ILE A 27 -9.77 14.30 1.31
C ILE A 27 -9.12 13.53 2.47
N GLU A 28 -9.34 12.22 2.55
CA GLU A 28 -8.72 11.36 3.56
C GLU A 28 -7.19 11.36 3.47
N ASN A 29 -6.65 11.26 2.26
CA ASN A 29 -5.21 11.25 2.05
C ASN A 29 -4.54 12.55 2.52
N ASP A 30 -5.16 13.70 2.23
CA ASP A 30 -4.56 15.02 2.43
C ASP A 30 -4.92 15.66 3.78
N TYR A 31 -6.14 15.40 4.28
CA TYR A 31 -6.72 16.02 5.47
C TYR A 31 -7.06 15.02 6.59
N GLY A 32 -6.90 13.71 6.36
CA GLY A 32 -7.12 12.65 7.33
C GLY A 32 -8.53 12.05 7.32
N THR A 33 -8.66 10.84 7.87
CA THR A 33 -9.89 10.04 7.87
C THR A 33 -11.06 10.75 8.56
N GLN A 34 -10.81 11.51 9.64
CA GLN A 34 -11.84 12.30 10.33
C GLN A 34 -12.47 13.35 9.40
N SER A 35 -11.65 14.03 8.59
CA SER A 35 -12.12 15.02 7.62
C SER A 35 -13.00 14.39 6.53
N ALA A 36 -12.62 13.22 6.02
CA ALA A 36 -13.44 12.51 5.02
C ALA A 36 -14.77 12.00 5.60
N ARG A 37 -14.76 11.48 6.84
CA ARG A 37 -15.99 11.11 7.56
C ARG A 37 -16.88 12.33 7.77
N ALA A 38 -16.34 13.45 8.26
CA ALA A 38 -17.08 14.67 8.53
C ALA A 38 -17.76 15.26 7.28
N LEU A 39 -17.03 15.33 6.16
CA LEU A 39 -17.50 16.03 4.97
C LEU A 39 -18.34 15.15 4.03
N VAL A 40 -18.09 13.84 4.01
CA VAL A 40 -18.72 12.92 3.04
C VAL A 40 -19.38 11.73 3.73
N TYR A 41 -18.62 10.78 4.29
CA TYR A 41 -19.18 9.47 4.64
C TYR A 41 -20.28 9.52 5.72
N ASN A 42 -20.18 10.47 6.65
CA ASN A 42 -21.12 10.64 7.76
C ASN A 42 -21.97 11.92 7.59
N ALA A 43 -21.89 12.57 6.43
CA ALA A 43 -22.62 13.79 6.15
C ALA A 43 -24.08 13.50 5.76
N THR A 44 -24.99 14.33 6.24
CA THR A 44 -26.45 14.15 6.01
C THR A 44 -26.84 14.21 4.53
N TRP A 45 -26.14 15.02 3.72
CA TRP A 45 -26.37 15.10 2.27
C TRP A 45 -26.03 13.78 1.57
N PHE A 46 -25.02 13.06 2.07
CA PHE A 46 -24.57 11.79 1.52
C PHE A 46 -25.55 10.67 1.90
N GLU A 47 -26.05 10.67 3.13
CA GLU A 47 -27.13 9.77 3.55
C GLU A 47 -28.40 10.00 2.70
N ALA A 48 -28.78 11.25 2.47
CA ALA A 48 -29.91 11.59 1.59
C ALA A 48 -29.69 11.10 0.15
N LEU A 49 -28.47 11.17 -0.37
CA LEU A 49 -28.11 10.62 -1.68
C LEU A 49 -28.31 9.11 -1.74
N LEU A 50 -27.86 8.35 -0.73
CA LEU A 50 -28.01 6.89 -0.66
C LEU A 50 -29.48 6.47 -0.58
N ILE A 51 -30.29 7.16 0.22
CA ILE A 51 -31.74 6.95 0.30
C ILE A 51 -32.37 7.21 -1.06
N PHE A 52 -31.99 8.31 -1.73
CA PHE A 52 -32.55 8.64 -3.04
C PHE A 52 -32.19 7.61 -4.12
N ILE A 53 -30.96 7.09 -4.11
CA ILE A 53 -30.55 5.98 -4.98
C ILE A 53 -31.40 4.74 -4.72
N THR A 54 -31.61 4.39 -3.45
CA THR A 54 -32.38 3.20 -3.04
C THR A 54 -33.86 3.31 -3.47
N LEU A 55 -34.49 4.45 -3.25
CA LEU A 55 -35.87 4.71 -3.70
C LEU A 55 -35.98 4.67 -5.23
N THR A 56 -34.98 5.22 -5.93
CA THR A 56 -34.91 5.17 -7.40
C THR A 56 -34.79 3.74 -7.91
N LEU A 57 -34.00 2.90 -7.24
CA LEU A 57 -33.85 1.48 -7.55
C LEU A 57 -35.18 0.72 -7.39
N ILE A 58 -35.86 0.89 -6.25
CA ILE A 58 -37.16 0.27 -5.97
C ILE A 58 -38.19 0.65 -7.04
N PHE A 59 -38.27 1.93 -7.38
CA PHE A 59 -39.18 2.40 -8.42
C PHE A 59 -38.88 1.78 -9.80
N ASN A 60 -37.60 1.64 -10.16
CA ASN A 60 -37.21 1.06 -11.45
C ASN A 60 -37.43 -0.46 -11.52
N ILE A 61 -37.31 -1.19 -10.40
CA ILE A 61 -37.71 -2.60 -10.32
C ILE A 61 -39.16 -2.78 -10.75
N TYR A 62 -40.07 -1.95 -10.25
CA TYR A 62 -41.48 -1.95 -10.63
C TYR A 62 -41.70 -1.50 -12.08
N ARG A 63 -41.11 -0.36 -12.48
CA ARG A 63 -41.25 0.23 -13.83
C ARG A 63 -40.84 -0.73 -14.94
N PHE A 64 -39.73 -1.46 -14.78
CA PHE A 64 -39.23 -2.42 -15.77
C PHE A 64 -39.84 -3.82 -15.62
N LYS A 65 -40.80 -3.99 -14.70
CA LYS A 65 -41.48 -5.25 -14.40
C LYS A 65 -40.50 -6.38 -14.15
N MET A 66 -39.47 -6.13 -13.33
CA MET A 66 -38.41 -7.11 -13.06
C MET A 66 -38.93 -8.34 -12.29
N TYR A 67 -40.06 -8.21 -11.59
CA TYR A 67 -40.78 -9.30 -10.93
C TYR A 67 -41.27 -10.43 -11.87
N LYS A 68 -41.29 -10.21 -13.19
CA LYS A 68 -41.64 -11.25 -14.16
C LYS A 68 -40.61 -12.38 -14.16
N ARG A 69 -41.06 -13.64 -14.25
CA ARG A 69 -40.21 -14.85 -14.26
C ARG A 69 -39.04 -14.80 -15.24
N SER A 70 -39.21 -14.16 -16.41
CA SER A 70 -38.14 -14.02 -17.41
C SER A 70 -36.99 -13.08 -16.99
N LYS A 71 -37.14 -12.32 -15.91
CA LYS A 71 -36.18 -11.33 -15.41
C LYS A 71 -35.72 -11.62 -13.98
N TRP A 72 -36.04 -12.79 -13.43
CA TRP A 72 -35.65 -13.15 -12.05
C TRP A 72 -34.16 -13.00 -11.80
N ALA A 73 -33.29 -13.44 -12.72
CA ALA A 73 -31.86 -13.24 -12.59
C ALA A 73 -31.48 -11.76 -12.34
N VAL A 74 -32.09 -10.83 -13.09
CA VAL A 74 -31.86 -9.40 -12.94
C VAL A 74 -32.48 -8.85 -11.66
N LEU A 75 -33.69 -9.29 -11.32
CA LEU A 75 -34.36 -8.90 -10.08
C LEU A 75 -33.54 -9.28 -8.85
N THR A 76 -33.05 -10.52 -8.78
CA THR A 76 -32.33 -11.06 -7.61
C THR A 76 -31.16 -10.17 -7.21
N PHE A 77 -30.30 -9.81 -8.19
CA PHE A 77 -29.12 -9.01 -7.86
C PHE A 77 -29.44 -7.52 -7.63
N HIS A 78 -30.56 -6.99 -8.15
CA HIS A 78 -30.98 -5.61 -7.83
C HIS A 78 -31.65 -5.53 -6.44
N VAL A 79 -32.41 -6.55 -6.05
CA VAL A 79 -32.98 -6.64 -4.69
C VAL A 79 -31.88 -6.76 -3.64
N ALA A 80 -30.78 -7.44 -3.98
CA ALA A 80 -29.60 -7.51 -3.12
C ALA A 80 -29.09 -6.15 -2.66
N PHE A 81 -29.03 -5.14 -3.54
CA PHE A 81 -28.60 -3.78 -3.16
C PHE A 81 -29.53 -3.11 -2.15
N ILE A 82 -30.82 -3.46 -2.12
CA ILE A 82 -31.76 -2.95 -1.11
C ILE A 82 -31.42 -3.56 0.26
N LEU A 83 -31.14 -4.86 0.31
CA LEU A 83 -30.73 -5.52 1.56
C LEU A 83 -29.39 -4.98 2.07
N ILE A 84 -28.44 -4.73 1.17
CA ILE A 84 -27.16 -4.08 1.51
C ILE A 84 -27.39 -2.66 2.05
N ALA A 85 -28.30 -1.89 1.46
CA ALA A 85 -28.63 -0.55 1.97
C ALA A 85 -29.27 -0.59 3.36
N ILE A 86 -30.14 -1.58 3.63
CA ILE A 86 -30.74 -1.80 4.96
C ILE A 86 -29.65 -2.19 5.97
N GLY A 87 -28.78 -3.14 5.61
CA GLY A 87 -27.65 -3.55 6.45
C GLY A 87 -26.73 -2.39 6.78
N ALA A 88 -26.32 -1.60 5.77
CA ALA A 88 -25.51 -0.40 5.97
C ALA A 88 -26.20 0.64 6.87
N GLY A 89 -27.52 0.81 6.77
CA GLY A 89 -28.29 1.66 7.68
C GLY A 89 -28.25 1.16 9.13
N MET A 90 -28.40 -0.16 9.34
CA MET A 90 -28.29 -0.75 10.67
C MET A 90 -26.89 -0.58 11.27
N THR A 91 -25.83 -0.84 10.49
CA THR A 91 -24.45 -0.59 10.91
C THR A 91 -24.22 0.87 11.27
N ARG A 92 -24.77 1.81 10.50
CA ARG A 92 -24.58 3.25 10.70
C ARG A 92 -25.22 3.78 11.99
N TYR A 93 -26.43 3.35 12.32
CA TYR A 93 -27.21 3.93 13.43
C TYR A 93 -27.21 3.08 14.70
N ILE A 94 -26.88 1.78 14.61
CA ILE A 94 -26.89 0.85 15.74
C ILE A 94 -25.47 0.32 16.03
N GLY A 95 -24.63 0.20 15.01
CA GLY A 95 -23.29 -0.33 15.16
C GLY A 95 -22.30 0.65 15.79
N PHE A 96 -21.30 0.11 16.49
CA PHE A 96 -20.19 0.88 17.04
C PHE A 96 -18.91 0.04 17.11
N GLU A 97 -17.76 0.72 17.00
CA GLU A 97 -16.43 0.11 16.98
C GLU A 97 -15.55 0.71 18.09
N GLY A 98 -14.50 -0.04 18.44
CA GLY A 98 -13.48 0.44 19.35
C GLY A 98 -12.32 -0.53 19.51
N VAL A 99 -11.51 -0.26 20.52
CA VAL A 99 -10.25 -0.95 20.79
C VAL A 99 -10.18 -1.34 22.26
N MET A 100 -9.73 -2.56 22.52
CA MET A 100 -9.50 -3.12 23.85
C MET A 100 -8.05 -3.61 23.93
N SER A 101 -7.28 -3.04 24.85
CA SER A 101 -5.93 -3.51 25.15
C SER A 101 -5.94 -4.38 26.41
N ILE A 102 -5.32 -5.55 26.34
CA ILE A 102 -5.26 -6.50 27.46
C ILE A 102 -3.82 -6.97 27.64
N ARG A 103 -3.31 -6.90 28.87
CA ARG A 103 -2.00 -7.46 29.24
C ARG A 103 -2.14 -8.94 29.56
N GLU A 104 -1.07 -9.71 29.36
CA GLU A 104 -1.07 -11.14 29.67
C GLU A 104 -1.45 -11.39 31.14
N GLY A 105 -2.32 -12.39 31.36
CA GLY A 105 -2.91 -12.71 32.66
C GLY A 105 -4.02 -11.75 33.11
N ALA A 106 -4.16 -10.57 32.50
CA ALA A 106 -5.18 -9.59 32.85
C ALA A 106 -6.53 -9.92 32.21
N THR A 107 -7.59 -9.37 32.82
CA THR A 107 -8.96 -9.46 32.34
C THR A 107 -9.48 -8.06 32.07
N ALA A 108 -10.11 -7.86 30.91
CA ALA A 108 -10.70 -6.60 30.51
C ALA A 108 -12.16 -6.78 30.11
N SER A 109 -13.00 -5.84 30.54
CA SER A 109 -14.42 -5.74 30.14
C SER A 109 -14.74 -4.39 29.52
N ILE A 110 -13.74 -3.55 29.27
CA ILE A 110 -13.91 -2.18 28.80
C ILE A 110 -13.17 -2.01 27.48
N MET A 111 -13.83 -1.40 26.50
CA MET A 111 -13.25 -0.96 25.24
C MET A 111 -13.30 0.56 25.12
N MET A 112 -12.34 1.14 24.40
CA MET A 112 -12.30 2.55 24.03
C MET A 112 -12.92 2.74 22.65
N SER A 113 -13.84 3.69 22.48
CA SER A 113 -14.46 3.97 21.18
C SER A 113 -13.45 4.41 20.10
N ASP A 114 -13.72 4.09 18.84
CA ASP A 114 -12.89 4.53 17.70
C ASP A 114 -13.06 6.03 17.37
N VAL A 115 -14.19 6.60 17.80
CA VAL A 115 -14.55 8.01 17.58
C VAL A 115 -14.23 8.89 18.79
N MET A 116 -14.00 10.18 18.52
CA MET A 116 -13.85 11.22 19.53
C MET A 116 -15.22 11.81 19.87
N LEU A 117 -15.48 11.96 21.17
CA LEU A 117 -16.72 12.54 21.68
C LEU A 117 -16.41 13.80 22.48
N LEU A 118 -17.28 14.80 22.33
CA LEU A 118 -17.46 15.83 23.34
C LEU A 118 -18.33 15.26 24.44
N GLN A 119 -17.82 15.26 25.66
CA GLN A 119 -18.51 14.74 26.83
C GLN A 119 -18.64 15.86 27.85
N ILE A 120 -19.88 16.15 28.24
CA ILE A 120 -20.23 17.18 29.22
C ILE A 120 -20.93 16.47 30.37
N HIS A 121 -20.27 16.47 31.51
CA HIS A 121 -20.77 15.83 32.72
C HIS A 121 -21.15 16.86 33.77
N THR A 122 -22.33 16.68 34.34
CA THR A 122 -22.73 17.27 35.60
C THR A 122 -22.85 16.19 36.67
N PRO A 123 -23.06 16.54 37.95
CA PRO A 123 -23.27 15.55 39.00
C PRO A 123 -24.48 14.62 38.77
N LYS A 124 -25.45 15.00 37.94
CA LYS A 124 -26.69 14.24 37.70
C LYS A 124 -26.89 13.76 36.26
N GLU A 125 -26.33 14.46 35.28
CA GLU A 125 -26.57 14.21 33.85
C GLU A 125 -25.27 14.11 33.07
N GLN A 126 -25.29 13.31 32.02
CA GLN A 126 -24.17 13.17 31.08
C GLN A 126 -24.70 13.42 29.67
N HIS A 127 -24.06 14.34 28.96
CA HIS A 127 -24.35 14.60 27.56
C HIS A 127 -23.11 14.27 26.74
N GLU A 128 -23.29 13.46 25.71
CA GLU A 128 -22.21 12.99 24.85
C GLU A 128 -22.58 13.22 23.39
N LYS A 129 -21.64 13.74 22.63
CA LYS A 129 -21.80 13.95 21.19
C LYS A 129 -20.56 13.56 20.43
N VAL A 130 -20.74 12.68 19.44
CA VAL A 130 -19.67 12.34 18.51
C VAL A 130 -19.32 13.56 17.66
N LEU A 131 -18.03 13.90 17.61
CA LEU A 131 -17.53 15.02 16.81
C LEU A 131 -16.71 14.49 15.63
N TYR A 132 -17.19 14.73 14.42
CA TYR A 132 -16.41 14.56 13.19
C TYR A 132 -15.94 15.94 12.74
N LEU A 133 -14.67 16.24 12.98
CA LEU A 133 -14.08 17.54 12.66
C LEU A 133 -13.17 17.43 11.44
N SER A 134 -13.32 18.39 10.53
CA SER A 134 -12.54 18.50 9.31
C SER A 134 -11.42 19.52 9.48
N SER A 135 -10.20 19.16 9.07
CA SER A 135 -9.12 20.14 8.91
C SER A 135 -9.24 20.95 7.62
N MET A 136 -10.17 20.56 6.73
CA MET A 136 -10.52 21.28 5.51
C MET A 136 -11.76 22.15 5.75
N GLY A 137 -11.63 23.46 5.58
CA GLY A 137 -12.74 24.41 5.71
C GLY A 137 -13.04 24.80 7.16
N LYS A 138 -14.25 25.31 7.41
CA LYS A 138 -14.72 25.67 8.76
C LYS A 138 -15.63 24.59 9.31
N ASN A 139 -15.44 24.24 10.58
CA ASN A 139 -16.35 23.36 11.30
C ASN A 139 -17.49 24.18 11.90
N HIS A 140 -18.69 23.60 11.90
CA HIS A 140 -19.87 24.21 12.50
C HIS A 140 -20.47 23.24 13.50
N LEU A 141 -20.46 23.64 14.77
CA LEU A 141 -21.20 22.99 15.84
C LEU A 141 -21.86 24.10 16.63
N LYS A 142 -23.19 24.04 16.69
CA LYS A 142 -24.02 24.93 17.50
C LYS A 142 -25.20 24.13 18.00
N GLU A 143 -25.30 23.96 19.31
CA GLU A 143 -26.30 23.10 19.92
C GLU A 143 -26.73 23.65 21.28
N ASN A 144 -28.03 23.52 21.57
CA ASN A 144 -28.59 23.88 22.86
C ASN A 144 -28.77 22.61 23.67
N ILE A 145 -28.09 22.54 24.81
CA ILE A 145 -28.16 21.41 25.73
C ILE A 145 -28.94 21.90 26.94
N ASN A 146 -30.00 21.17 27.29
CA ASN A 146 -30.71 21.41 28.53
C ASN A 146 -30.00 20.63 29.65
N ILE A 147 -29.49 21.34 30.63
CA ILE A 147 -28.81 20.77 31.80
C ILE A 147 -29.51 21.30 33.04
N GLU A 148 -30.13 20.40 33.81
CA GLU A 148 -30.89 20.73 35.03
C GLU A 148 -31.95 21.85 34.84
N GLY A 149 -32.57 21.93 33.65
CA GLY A 149 -33.63 22.91 33.33
C GLY A 149 -33.12 24.25 32.80
N LYS A 150 -31.80 24.42 32.62
CA LYS A 150 -31.17 25.60 32.01
C LYS A 150 -30.66 25.25 30.62
N GLU A 151 -30.96 26.11 29.63
CA GLU A 151 -30.40 25.96 28.28
C GLU A 151 -28.98 26.54 28.21
N ILE A 152 -28.03 25.68 27.88
CA ILE A 152 -26.63 26.04 27.62
C ILE A 152 -26.37 25.85 26.13
N GLU A 153 -26.02 26.93 25.45
CA GLU A 153 -25.62 26.93 24.05
C GLU A 153 -24.12 26.62 23.94
N VAL A 154 -23.78 25.54 23.23
CA VAL A 154 -22.41 25.12 22.94
C VAL A 154 -22.09 25.43 21.48
N GLU A 155 -21.10 26.29 21.26
CA GLU A 155 -20.62 26.69 19.94
C GLU A 155 -19.14 26.33 19.77
N LEU A 156 -18.77 25.68 18.67
CA LEU A 156 -17.38 25.46 18.30
C LEU A 156 -16.81 26.70 17.61
N LEU A 157 -15.82 27.32 18.25
CA LEU A 157 -15.11 28.49 17.71
C LEU A 157 -13.98 28.07 16.77
N GLU A 158 -13.21 27.07 17.18
CA GLU A 158 -11.97 26.70 16.49
C GLU A 158 -11.64 25.22 16.68
N TYR A 159 -11.06 24.62 15.63
CA TYR A 159 -10.47 23.29 15.65
C TYR A 159 -9.05 23.38 15.09
N LEU A 160 -8.07 22.94 15.87
CA LEU A 160 -6.66 22.91 15.51
C LEU A 160 -6.18 21.46 15.52
N PRO A 161 -5.98 20.83 14.36
CA PRO A 161 -5.42 19.49 14.29
C PRO A 161 -3.94 19.51 14.63
N ASN A 162 -3.45 18.48 15.33
CA ASN A 162 -2.06 18.40 15.82
C ASN A 162 -1.62 19.69 16.51
N ALA A 163 -2.41 20.15 17.47
CA ALA A 163 -2.16 21.38 18.20
C ALA A 163 -0.78 21.31 18.87
N SER A 164 0.08 22.27 18.50
CA SER A 164 1.41 22.42 19.07
C SER A 164 1.65 23.88 19.40
N ASN A 165 2.57 24.11 20.33
CA ASN A 165 3.01 25.46 20.63
C ASN A 165 3.81 25.99 19.44
N LYS A 166 3.32 27.07 18.84
CA LYS A 166 3.98 27.82 17.79
C LYS A 166 4.38 29.18 18.35
N ILE A 167 5.58 29.61 18.00
CA ILE A 167 6.08 30.92 18.40
C ILE A 167 5.58 31.94 17.38
N GLU A 168 4.86 32.95 17.85
CA GLU A 168 4.49 34.13 17.08
C GLU A 168 5.40 35.29 17.46
N GLU A 169 6.11 35.87 16.49
CA GLU A 169 7.04 36.99 16.74
C GLU A 169 6.33 38.36 16.70
N ASN A 170 5.09 38.44 17.22
CA ASN A 170 4.26 39.64 17.20
C ASN A 170 3.95 40.11 18.64
N ASN A 171 4.66 41.15 19.10
CA ASN A 171 4.38 41.83 20.39
C ASN A 171 4.37 40.93 21.64
N GLY A 172 5.02 39.76 21.60
CA GLY A 172 5.11 38.83 22.72
C GLY A 172 6.14 39.25 23.77
N SER A 173 6.05 38.65 24.98
CA SER A 173 6.90 38.99 26.12
C SER A 173 8.29 38.35 26.08
N GLY A 174 8.54 37.40 25.16
CA GLY A 174 9.80 36.68 25.01
C GLY A 174 9.66 35.18 25.27
N VAL A 175 10.22 34.35 24.40
CA VAL A 175 10.17 32.88 24.49
C VAL A 175 11.56 32.29 24.30
N VAL A 176 11.97 31.36 25.16
CA VAL A 176 13.19 30.57 25.01
C VAL A 176 12.85 29.14 24.59
N GLU A 177 13.42 28.68 23.49
CA GLU A 177 13.41 27.27 23.07
C GLU A 177 14.72 26.62 23.51
N MET A 178 14.61 25.56 24.33
CA MET A 178 15.75 24.88 24.91
C MET A 178 15.57 23.37 24.92
N MET A 179 16.66 22.65 24.77
CA MET A 179 16.72 21.20 24.96
C MET A 179 17.27 20.93 26.36
N LEU A 180 16.53 20.15 27.13
CA LEU A 180 16.94 19.65 28.44
C LEU A 180 17.28 18.17 28.32
N SER A 181 18.40 17.75 28.89
CA SER A 181 18.81 16.35 28.99
C SER A 181 18.88 15.93 30.46
N PHE A 182 18.37 14.74 30.74
CA PHE A 182 18.32 14.11 32.05
C PHE A 182 18.46 12.59 31.91
N ASP A 183 18.58 11.89 33.03
CA ASP A 183 18.76 10.44 33.04
C ASP A 183 17.53 9.76 32.42
N GLY A 184 17.72 9.09 31.28
CA GLY A 184 16.64 8.47 30.50
C GLY A 184 16.14 9.24 29.26
N GLY A 185 16.66 10.44 28.93
CA GLY A 185 16.35 11.08 27.65
C GLY A 185 16.62 12.59 27.55
N SER A 186 16.18 13.18 26.43
CA SER A 186 16.16 14.63 26.25
C SER A 186 14.80 15.10 25.74
N THR A 187 14.37 16.28 26.18
CA THR A 187 13.12 16.90 25.76
C THR A 187 13.34 18.34 25.34
N THR A 188 12.55 18.82 24.38
CA THR A 188 12.57 20.23 23.98
C THR A 188 11.45 20.95 24.69
N VAL A 189 11.79 22.02 25.40
CA VAL A 189 10.87 22.86 26.16
C VAL A 189 10.86 24.26 25.55
N MET A 190 9.69 24.87 25.51
CA MET A 190 9.53 26.28 25.17
C MET A 190 8.95 27.00 26.40
N LEU A 191 9.67 27.99 26.92
CA LEU A 191 9.26 28.77 28.09
C LEU A 191 9.01 30.22 27.69
N GLN A 192 7.86 30.76 28.03
CA GLN A 192 7.58 32.20 27.99
C GLN A 192 7.96 32.84 29.33
N LYS A 193 8.19 34.17 29.36
CA LYS A 193 8.46 34.88 30.62
C LYS A 193 7.37 34.61 31.66
N GLY A 194 7.77 34.14 32.84
CA GLY A 194 6.88 33.73 33.93
C GLY A 194 6.66 32.22 34.02
N ASP A 195 7.08 31.44 33.01
CA ASP A 195 6.90 30.00 32.98
C ASP A 195 7.95 29.26 33.82
N VAL A 196 7.57 28.07 34.26
CA VAL A 196 8.41 27.14 35.02
C VAL A 196 8.21 25.76 34.42
N TYR A 197 9.32 25.09 34.11
CA TYR A 197 9.34 23.69 33.73
C TYR A 197 10.00 22.87 34.83
N GLU A 198 9.29 21.87 35.30
CA GLU A 198 9.76 20.95 36.33
C GLU A 198 10.18 19.62 35.67
N ALA A 199 11.47 19.30 35.76
CA ALA A 199 12.00 17.98 35.43
C ALA A 199 12.09 17.11 36.71
N ASP A 200 12.41 15.83 36.54
CA ASP A 200 12.51 14.90 37.67
C ASP A 200 13.56 15.35 38.70
N ASN A 201 14.72 15.84 38.24
CA ASN A 201 15.87 16.16 39.09
C ASN A 201 16.18 17.66 39.23
N PHE A 202 15.58 18.53 38.40
CA PHE A 202 15.80 19.98 38.45
C PHE A 202 14.60 20.77 37.88
N VAL A 203 14.55 22.06 38.15
CA VAL A 203 13.49 22.98 37.72
C VAL A 203 14.13 24.13 36.94
N VAL A 204 13.56 24.46 35.79
CA VAL A 204 13.97 25.62 34.98
C VAL A 204 12.87 26.66 35.03
N SER A 205 13.19 27.90 35.38
CA SER A 205 12.26 29.02 35.29
C SER A 205 12.80 30.10 34.34
N PHE A 206 11.88 30.83 33.72
CA PHE A 206 12.23 31.99 32.90
C PHE A 206 11.57 33.24 33.50
N GLU A 207 12.36 34.21 33.95
CA GLU A 207 11.91 35.47 34.56
C GLU A 207 10.97 35.30 35.78
N LYS A 208 11.10 34.18 36.49
CA LYS A 208 10.31 33.88 37.69
C LYS A 208 11.18 33.32 38.80
N ALA A 209 11.18 34.00 39.94
CA ALA A 209 11.77 33.48 41.16
C ALA A 209 10.91 32.32 41.68
N ILE A 210 11.54 31.17 41.90
CA ILE A 210 10.89 29.97 42.41
C ILE A 210 11.63 29.44 43.64
N THR A 211 10.90 28.77 44.51
CA THR A 211 11.44 27.95 45.60
C THR A 211 10.98 26.53 45.35
N SER A 212 11.91 25.58 45.40
CA SER A 212 11.66 24.16 45.14
C SER A 212 12.67 23.34 45.94
N ASP A 213 12.28 22.14 46.34
CA ASP A 213 13.18 21.15 46.97
C ASP A 213 14.16 20.56 45.95
N LYS A 214 13.88 20.75 44.65
CA LYS A 214 14.72 20.35 43.51
C LYS A 214 15.69 21.48 43.14
N LYS A 215 16.77 21.13 42.42
CA LYS A 215 17.78 22.09 41.92
C LYS A 215 17.13 23.11 40.97
N ILE A 216 17.50 24.39 41.05
CA ILE A 216 16.85 25.49 40.31
C ILE A 216 17.82 26.10 39.30
N LEU A 217 17.36 26.25 38.06
CA LEU A 217 17.99 27.01 36.99
C LEU A 217 17.06 28.15 36.58
N ALA A 218 17.34 29.35 37.09
CA ALA A 218 16.57 30.54 36.76
C ALA A 218 17.26 31.33 35.64
N ILE A 219 16.59 31.42 34.50
CA ILE A 219 17.03 32.16 33.32
C ILE A 219 16.40 33.55 33.36
N TYR A 220 17.19 34.57 33.09
CA TYR A 220 16.80 35.98 33.04
C TYR A 220 17.20 36.60 31.70
N GLU A 221 16.48 37.61 31.25
CA GLU A 221 16.89 38.44 30.12
C GLU A 221 17.59 39.70 30.62
N HIS A 222 18.81 39.95 30.16
CA HIS A 222 19.54 41.18 30.43
C HIS A 222 20.11 41.76 29.12
N ASN A 223 19.71 42.99 28.77
CA ASN A 223 20.11 43.67 27.53
C ASN A 223 19.93 42.84 26.24
N GLY A 224 18.85 42.05 26.16
CA GLY A 224 18.53 41.24 24.98
C GLY A 224 19.30 39.92 24.85
N SER A 225 20.10 39.56 25.86
CA SER A 225 20.77 38.25 25.97
C SER A 225 20.21 37.48 27.16
N LEU A 226 20.14 36.14 27.04
CA LEU A 226 19.75 35.27 28.15
C LEU A 226 20.93 35.10 29.10
N VAL A 227 20.68 35.24 30.39
CA VAL A 227 21.67 35.11 31.45
C VAL A 227 21.17 34.13 32.50
N VAL A 228 22.05 33.27 32.99
CA VAL A 228 21.81 32.43 34.16
C VAL A 228 22.86 32.76 35.22
N ASN A 229 22.43 32.95 36.47
CA ASN A 229 23.37 32.98 37.59
C ASN A 229 23.73 31.54 37.92
N SER A 230 24.98 31.15 37.66
CA SER A 230 25.44 29.76 37.74
C SER A 230 25.24 29.20 39.16
N PRO A 231 24.21 28.40 39.43
CA PRO A 231 23.99 27.86 40.76
C PRO A 231 24.92 26.67 41.03
N TYR A 232 25.53 26.13 39.96
CA TYR A 232 26.34 24.92 39.89
C TYR A 232 27.58 25.17 39.02
N ASP A 233 28.53 24.24 39.01
CA ASP A 233 29.63 24.25 38.04
C ASP A 233 29.14 23.66 36.71
N PHE A 234 29.39 24.34 35.59
CA PHE A 234 29.04 23.86 34.26
C PHE A 234 30.27 23.43 33.48
N LYS A 235 30.19 22.28 32.81
CA LYS A 235 31.01 21.97 31.65
C LYS A 235 30.31 22.47 30.40
N THR A 236 31.00 23.22 29.55
CA THR A 236 30.44 23.74 28.30
C THR A 236 31.06 23.05 27.09
N LEU A 237 30.25 22.81 26.06
CA LEU A 237 30.71 22.32 24.76
C LEU A 237 30.03 23.12 23.65
N ASN A 238 30.82 23.79 22.81
CA ASN A 238 30.30 24.42 21.60
C ASN A 238 30.04 23.36 20.53
N MET A 239 28.78 23.20 20.10
CA MET A 239 28.39 22.14 19.18
C MET A 239 28.90 22.34 17.74
N ASP A 240 29.31 23.55 17.37
CA ASP A 240 29.81 23.88 16.03
C ASP A 240 31.35 23.72 15.94
N THR A 241 32.07 24.08 17.00
CA THR A 241 33.55 24.06 17.02
C THR A 241 34.14 22.91 17.83
N GLN A 242 33.32 22.16 18.59
CA GLN A 242 33.72 21.11 19.54
C GLN A 242 34.69 21.59 20.64
N GLN A 243 34.74 22.90 20.90
CA GLN A 243 35.56 23.45 21.98
C GLN A 243 34.86 23.28 23.32
N GLU A 244 35.59 22.73 24.29
CA GLU A 244 35.16 22.53 25.67
C GLU A 244 35.60 23.69 26.57
N GLY A 245 34.81 24.00 27.59
CA GLY A 245 35.11 24.99 28.63
C GLY A 245 34.51 24.61 29.97
N ASN A 246 34.90 25.31 31.03
CA ASN A 246 34.35 25.14 32.38
C ASN A 246 33.92 26.50 32.93
N ILE A 247 32.78 26.54 33.62
CA ILE A 247 32.25 27.73 34.29
C ILE A 247 31.96 27.40 35.75
N THR A 248 32.39 28.27 36.66
CA THR A 248 32.28 28.06 38.10
C THR A 248 30.99 28.63 38.68
N LYS A 249 30.51 28.01 39.77
CA LYS A 249 29.37 28.49 40.54
C LYS A 249 29.54 29.96 40.99
N GLY A 250 28.49 30.76 40.83
CA GLY A 250 28.43 32.17 41.22
C GLY A 250 28.65 33.16 40.06
N ASP A 251 29.13 32.69 38.91
CA ASP A 251 29.30 33.53 37.73
C ASP A 251 27.95 33.85 37.06
N ALA A 252 27.79 35.08 36.57
CA ALA A 252 26.68 35.45 35.69
C ALA A 252 27.04 35.04 34.25
N ILE A 253 26.33 34.06 33.70
CA ILE A 253 26.67 33.43 32.42
C ILE A 253 25.72 33.91 31.34
N ALA A 254 26.24 34.53 30.28
CA ALA A 254 25.50 34.74 29.06
C ALA A 254 25.32 33.40 28.32
N LEU A 255 24.07 32.97 28.13
CA LEU A 255 23.72 31.75 27.43
C LEU A 255 23.80 31.95 25.92
N ALA A 256 24.64 31.15 25.26
CA ALA A 256 24.82 31.13 23.82
C ALA A 256 23.97 30.03 23.18
N ASN A 257 23.48 30.30 21.96
CA ASN A 257 22.81 29.29 21.16
C ASN A 257 23.80 28.18 20.78
N ARG A 258 23.32 26.94 20.68
CA ARG A 258 24.12 25.76 20.27
C ARG A 258 25.36 25.49 21.15
N MET A 259 25.33 25.97 22.39
CA MET A 259 26.28 25.60 23.43
C MET A 259 25.59 24.65 24.41
N LEU A 260 26.21 23.50 24.68
CA LEU A 260 25.78 22.57 25.71
C LEU A 260 26.34 23.05 27.05
N TYR A 261 25.46 23.17 28.05
CA TYR A 261 25.78 23.47 29.44
C TYR A 261 25.44 22.23 30.26
N GLN A 262 26.45 21.46 30.64
CA GLN A 262 26.30 20.22 31.39
C GLN A 262 26.63 20.45 32.86
N PHE A 263 25.75 19.97 33.74
CA PHE A 263 25.91 20.04 35.19
C PHE A 263 25.50 18.68 35.76
N GLU A 264 26.45 18.00 36.40
CA GLU A 264 26.28 16.60 36.86
C GLU A 264 25.82 15.69 35.70
N GLU A 265 24.70 14.98 35.87
CA GLU A 265 24.09 14.09 34.87
C GLU A 265 23.05 14.79 33.99
N SER A 266 22.81 16.08 34.21
CA SER A 266 21.84 16.89 33.47
C SER A 266 22.53 17.86 32.53
N GLY A 267 21.81 18.29 31.50
CA GLY A 267 22.34 19.22 30.52
C GLY A 267 21.28 20.10 29.88
N MET A 268 21.72 21.22 29.35
CA MET A 268 20.88 22.23 28.74
C MET A 268 21.53 22.77 27.48
N VAL A 269 20.76 22.91 26.39
CA VAL A 269 21.16 23.59 25.16
C VAL A 269 20.11 24.63 24.81
N ILE A 270 20.51 25.89 24.69
CA ILE A 270 19.63 26.90 24.10
C ILE A 270 19.61 26.70 22.59
N LYS A 271 18.44 26.35 22.05
CA LYS A 271 18.25 26.22 20.60
C LYS A 271 18.13 27.59 19.98
N LYS A 272 17.21 28.41 20.51
CA LYS A 272 16.93 29.76 20.03
C LYS A 272 16.15 30.57 21.06
N TYR A 273 16.46 31.86 21.15
CA TYR A 273 15.69 32.84 21.92
C TYR A 273 14.91 33.77 20.99
N TYR A 274 13.65 34.04 21.34
CA TYR A 274 12.71 34.87 20.58
C TYR A 274 12.27 36.06 21.45
N PRO A 275 12.95 37.22 21.39
CA PRO A 275 12.73 38.33 22.31
C PRO A 275 11.32 38.94 22.26
N LYS A 276 10.67 38.89 21.09
CA LYS A 276 9.28 39.34 20.87
C LYS A 276 8.31 38.18 20.61
N GLY A 277 8.72 36.96 20.98
CA GLY A 277 7.92 35.76 20.84
C GLY A 277 6.80 35.68 21.87
N SER A 278 5.65 35.18 21.47
CA SER A 278 4.62 34.63 22.35
C SER A 278 4.33 33.18 21.94
N LEU A 279 3.95 32.34 22.91
CA LEU A 279 3.46 31.00 22.62
C LEU A 279 1.99 31.09 22.22
N ALA A 280 1.69 30.73 20.97
CA ALA A 280 0.34 30.54 20.48
C ALA A 280 0.12 29.07 20.15
N LEU A 281 -1.06 28.54 20.45
CA LEU A 281 -1.44 27.20 20.00
C LEU A 281 -1.82 27.29 18.53
N ALA A 282 -1.11 26.55 17.68
CA ALA A 282 -1.38 26.48 16.25
C ALA A 282 -1.40 25.03 15.78
N SER A 283 -2.04 24.80 14.63
CA SER A 283 -1.99 23.49 13.98
C SER A 283 -0.56 23.18 13.53
N GLY A 284 0.00 22.08 14.02
CA GLY A 284 1.31 21.57 13.63
C GLY A 284 1.30 20.97 12.22
N SER A 285 0.15 20.46 11.76
CA SER A 285 -0.05 20.05 10.37
C SER A 285 -1.53 19.93 10.00
N ILE A 286 -1.83 20.12 8.71
CA ILE A 286 -3.18 19.99 8.15
C ILE A 286 -3.77 18.59 8.33
N LYS A 287 -2.95 17.55 8.21
CA LYS A 287 -3.35 16.15 8.44
C LYS A 287 -3.10 15.78 9.90
N PRO A 288 -4.11 15.32 10.66
CA PRO A 288 -3.91 14.77 12.00
C PRO A 288 -2.90 13.61 11.98
N GLN A 289 -2.05 13.52 12.99
CA GLN A 289 -1.03 12.49 13.15
C GLN A 289 -1.32 11.69 14.42
N ALA A 290 -1.12 10.38 14.34
CA ALA A 290 -1.33 9.49 15.48
C ALA A 290 -0.43 9.91 16.65
N GLY A 291 -1.01 9.98 17.86
CA GLY A 291 -0.31 10.36 19.09
C GLY A 291 -0.12 11.86 19.30
N MET A 292 -0.47 12.71 18.34
CA MET A 292 -0.47 14.17 18.51
C MET A 292 -1.85 14.65 18.97
N PRO A 293 -1.93 15.59 19.92
CA PRO A 293 -3.21 16.08 20.43
C PRO A 293 -3.86 17.04 19.43
N ASP A 294 -5.16 16.90 19.25
CA ASP A 294 -6.02 17.91 18.62
C ASP A 294 -6.56 18.87 19.69
N LEU A 295 -6.86 20.11 19.29
CA LEU A 295 -7.48 21.09 20.18
C LEU A 295 -8.79 21.60 19.59
N ILE A 296 -9.83 21.64 20.43
CA ILE A 296 -11.09 22.32 20.13
C ILE A 296 -11.30 23.47 21.10
N ARG A 297 -11.75 24.60 20.58
CA ARG A 297 -12.16 25.76 21.39
C ARG A 297 -13.67 25.90 21.31
N LEU A 298 -14.33 25.77 22.44
CA LEU A 298 -15.77 25.91 22.58
C LEU A 298 -16.10 27.24 23.24
N LYS A 299 -17.27 27.78 22.91
CA LYS A 299 -17.95 28.85 23.62
C LYS A 299 -19.21 28.27 24.23
N LEU A 300 -19.32 28.38 25.55
CA LEU A 300 -20.49 28.00 26.32
C LEU A 300 -21.23 29.28 26.67
N SER A 301 -22.49 29.40 26.28
CA SER A 301 -23.31 30.58 26.55
C SER A 301 -24.59 30.18 27.27
N CYS A 302 -24.99 31.00 28.23
CA CYS A 302 -26.25 30.93 28.96
C CYS A 302 -26.78 32.36 29.07
N VAL A 303 -28.09 32.57 29.21
CA VAL A 303 -28.84 33.84 29.02
C VAL A 303 -28.04 35.16 29.09
N ASN A 304 -27.20 35.39 30.11
CA ASN A 304 -26.33 36.57 30.25
C ASN A 304 -24.82 36.29 30.49
N GLU A 305 -24.35 35.04 30.41
CA GLU A 305 -22.95 34.66 30.67
C GLU A 305 -22.39 33.84 29.49
N SER A 306 -21.14 34.10 29.09
CA SER A 306 -20.45 33.26 28.11
C SER A 306 -19.00 33.04 28.49
N GLN A 307 -18.52 31.80 28.36
CA GLN A 307 -17.14 31.43 28.64
C GLN A 307 -16.57 30.59 27.50
N SER A 308 -15.30 30.82 27.18
CA SER A 308 -14.57 29.97 26.22
C SER A 308 -13.73 28.94 26.98
N VAL A 309 -13.78 27.69 26.52
CA VAL A 309 -12.99 26.57 27.03
C VAL A 309 -12.23 25.92 25.89
N ALA A 310 -10.96 25.58 26.11
CA ALA A 310 -10.15 24.82 25.17
C ALA A 310 -10.00 23.40 25.69
N LEU A 311 -10.33 22.41 24.87
CA LEU A 311 -10.21 21.00 25.21
C LEU A 311 -9.16 20.36 24.29
N LYS A 312 -8.21 19.64 24.89
CA LYS A 312 -7.23 18.83 24.15
C LYS A 312 -7.70 17.39 24.12
N GLY A 313 -7.66 16.78 22.95
CA GLY A 313 -8.02 15.38 22.76
C GLY A 313 -7.00 14.67 21.89
N THR A 314 -6.50 13.53 22.35
CA THR A 314 -5.62 12.68 21.54
C THR A 314 -6.41 11.44 21.12
N GLN A 315 -6.31 11.07 19.85
CA GLN A 315 -6.99 9.88 19.35
C GLN A 315 -6.54 8.63 20.15
N GLY A 316 -7.50 7.84 20.62
CA GLY A 316 -7.24 6.68 21.49
C GLY A 316 -7.04 7.01 22.97
N SER A 317 -7.15 8.28 23.38
CA SER A 317 -7.11 8.70 24.77
C SER A 317 -8.47 9.23 25.25
N ILE A 318 -8.79 9.00 26.52
CA ILE A 318 -10.04 9.40 27.17
C ILE A 318 -10.15 10.94 27.27
N GLY A 319 -9.01 11.64 27.23
CA GLY A 319 -8.94 13.09 27.41
C GLY A 319 -9.12 13.51 28.88
N GLU A 320 -8.62 14.70 29.20
CA GLU A 320 -8.71 15.28 30.54
C GLU A 320 -9.99 16.10 30.72
N PHE A 321 -10.49 16.17 31.95
CA PHE A 321 -11.64 17.02 32.29
C PHE A 321 -11.21 18.45 32.55
N GLU A 322 -11.82 19.37 31.82
CA GLU A 322 -11.77 20.80 32.08
C GLU A 322 -13.05 21.22 32.81
N ARG A 323 -12.88 21.82 34.00
CA ARG A 323 -13.99 22.22 34.85
C ARG A 323 -14.35 23.68 34.58
N VAL A 324 -15.61 23.93 34.25
CA VAL A 324 -16.15 25.25 33.94
C VAL A 324 -17.36 25.53 34.84
N SER A 325 -17.38 26.69 35.47
CA SER A 325 -18.54 27.15 36.24
C SER A 325 -19.33 28.14 35.38
N LEU A 326 -20.55 27.79 34.98
CA LEU A 326 -21.40 28.64 34.16
C LEU A 326 -22.85 28.55 34.65
N CYS A 327 -23.56 29.68 34.75
CA CYS A 327 -24.95 29.69 35.21
C CYS A 327 -25.19 29.04 36.58
N GLY A 328 -24.19 29.15 37.47
CA GLY A 328 -24.22 28.58 38.83
C GLY A 328 -24.01 27.06 38.90
N GLU A 329 -23.79 26.39 37.76
CA GLU A 329 -23.51 24.95 37.69
C GLU A 329 -22.04 24.69 37.37
N SER A 330 -21.52 23.58 37.88
CA SER A 330 -20.16 23.10 37.59
C SER A 330 -20.19 22.04 36.50
N LEU A 331 -19.77 22.39 35.29
CA LEU A 331 -19.68 21.51 34.13
C LEU A 331 -18.27 20.93 34.03
N ASN A 332 -18.16 19.61 33.87
CA ASN A 332 -16.90 18.95 33.52
C ASN A 332 -16.94 18.57 32.04
N LEU A 333 -16.10 19.20 31.22
CA LEU A 333 -16.03 18.96 29.79
C LEU A 333 -14.77 18.19 29.44
N ARG A 334 -14.85 17.24 28.53
CA ARG A 334 -13.67 16.61 27.92
C ARG A 334 -13.89 16.32 26.44
N TYR A 335 -12.80 16.27 25.69
CA TYR A 335 -12.76 15.85 24.30
C TYR A 335 -11.86 14.63 24.16
N GLY A 336 -12.46 13.47 23.90
CA GLY A 336 -11.73 12.20 23.93
C GLY A 336 -12.62 11.00 23.63
N VAL A 337 -12.01 9.82 23.61
CA VAL A 337 -12.74 8.56 23.39
C VAL A 337 -13.60 8.22 24.61
N LYS A 338 -14.68 7.47 24.38
CA LYS A 338 -15.56 6.97 25.43
C LYS A 338 -15.14 5.56 25.82
N MET A 339 -15.20 5.28 27.13
CA MET A 339 -15.08 3.93 27.68
C MET A 339 -16.45 3.24 27.62
N ILE A 340 -16.54 2.13 26.89
CA ILE A 340 -17.75 1.32 26.74
C ILE A 340 -17.52 0.02 27.53
N THR A 341 -18.37 -0.23 28.52
CA THR A 341 -18.33 -1.47 29.32
C THR A 341 -19.14 -2.56 28.63
N LEU A 342 -18.53 -3.73 28.47
CA LEU A 342 -19.13 -4.92 27.88
C LEU A 342 -19.88 -5.73 28.95
N PRO A 343 -20.90 -6.52 28.57
CA PRO A 343 -21.64 -7.38 29.49
C PRO A 343 -20.87 -8.64 29.95
N PHE A 344 -19.68 -8.88 29.39
CA PHE A 344 -18.78 -9.99 29.72
C PHE A 344 -17.33 -9.48 29.73
N SER A 345 -16.39 -10.33 30.15
CA SER A 345 -14.97 -10.01 30.18
C SER A 345 -14.14 -10.93 29.29
N ILE A 346 -13.03 -10.43 28.77
CA ILE A 346 -12.03 -11.19 28.04
C ILE A 346 -10.76 -11.24 28.89
N LYS A 347 -10.28 -12.45 29.20
CA LYS A 347 -8.98 -12.66 29.84
C LYS A 347 -7.96 -13.04 28.78
N LEU A 348 -6.81 -12.36 28.75
CA LEU A 348 -5.68 -12.80 27.93
C LEU A 348 -4.88 -13.83 28.73
N GLU A 349 -4.81 -15.06 28.23
CA GLU A 349 -4.01 -16.12 28.84
C GLU A 349 -2.57 -16.07 28.35
N ASP A 350 -2.37 -15.91 27.03
CA ASP A 350 -1.05 -15.93 26.39
C ASP A 350 -1.09 -15.21 25.05
N PHE A 351 -0.10 -14.37 24.75
CA PHE A 351 0.08 -13.77 23.43
C PHE A 351 1.26 -14.42 22.71
N VAL A 352 1.04 -14.86 21.47
CA VAL A 352 2.03 -15.58 20.68
C VAL A 352 2.29 -14.85 19.38
N MET A 353 3.57 -14.54 19.11
CA MET A 353 4.02 -13.96 17.84
C MET A 353 4.97 -14.90 17.12
N ASP A 354 4.52 -15.43 15.97
CA ASP A 354 5.37 -16.20 15.09
C ASP A 354 6.14 -15.28 14.16
N ARG A 355 7.41 -15.58 13.93
CA ARG A 355 8.28 -14.82 13.03
C ARG A 355 8.68 -15.64 11.82
N TYR A 356 9.08 -14.94 10.76
CA TYR A 356 9.80 -15.60 9.69
C TYR A 356 11.19 -16.03 10.19
N PRO A 357 11.66 -17.22 9.79
CA PRO A 357 12.96 -17.75 10.22
C PRO A 357 14.09 -16.72 10.12
N GLY A 358 14.84 -16.52 11.18
CA GLY A 358 15.99 -15.60 11.23
C GLY A 358 15.66 -14.11 11.01
N SER A 359 14.40 -13.72 11.18
CA SER A 359 13.93 -12.34 11.05
C SER A 359 13.11 -11.93 12.27
N ASN A 360 13.03 -10.61 12.51
CA ASN A 360 12.05 -10.02 13.43
C ASN A 360 10.72 -9.71 12.74
N THR A 361 10.59 -10.03 11.45
CA THR A 361 9.36 -9.82 10.69
C THR A 361 8.26 -10.77 11.18
N PRO A 362 7.12 -10.26 11.68
CA PRO A 362 6.03 -11.11 12.12
C PRO A 362 5.42 -11.87 10.94
N SER A 363 5.23 -13.17 11.12
CA SER A 363 4.61 -14.08 10.16
C SER A 363 3.17 -14.45 10.53
N SER A 364 2.86 -14.38 11.83
CA SER A 364 1.53 -14.40 12.45
C SER A 364 1.63 -13.84 13.87
N TYR A 365 0.52 -13.35 14.39
CA TYR A 365 0.38 -13.03 15.82
C TYR A 365 -1.03 -13.44 16.25
N SER A 366 -1.13 -13.94 17.48
CA SER A 366 -2.35 -14.56 18.02
C SER A 366 -2.45 -14.39 19.53
N SER A 367 -3.67 -14.47 20.04
CA SER A 367 -3.98 -14.38 21.47
C SER A 367 -4.81 -15.58 21.90
N HIS A 368 -4.35 -16.31 22.90
CA HIS A 368 -5.17 -17.26 23.64
C HIS A 368 -5.95 -16.50 24.70
N VAL A 369 -7.27 -16.53 24.60
CA VAL A 369 -8.16 -15.76 25.47
C VAL A 369 -9.21 -16.66 26.11
N ALA A 370 -9.72 -16.26 27.27
CA ALA A 370 -10.89 -16.86 27.89
C ALA A 370 -12.03 -15.83 27.95
N VAL A 371 -13.19 -16.19 27.38
CA VAL A 371 -14.42 -15.42 27.51
C VAL A 371 -15.06 -15.77 28.85
N VAL A 372 -15.17 -14.78 29.73
CA VAL A 372 -15.74 -14.94 31.08
C VAL A 372 -17.04 -14.17 31.16
N ASP A 373 -18.15 -14.91 31.26
CA ASP A 373 -19.50 -14.36 31.37
C ASP A 373 -20.16 -14.88 32.65
N SER A 374 -20.21 -14.01 33.66
CA SER A 374 -20.79 -14.33 34.98
C SER A 374 -22.30 -14.53 34.95
N GLU A 375 -23.00 -13.91 34.00
CA GLU A 375 -24.46 -13.99 33.85
C GLU A 375 -24.87 -15.35 33.29
N GLN A 376 -24.12 -15.86 32.30
CA GLN A 376 -24.35 -17.18 31.70
C GLN A 376 -23.55 -18.31 32.35
N GLN A 377 -22.70 -18.00 33.34
CA GLN A 377 -21.77 -18.96 33.98
C GLN A 377 -20.86 -19.66 32.96
N ILE A 378 -20.39 -18.93 31.95
CA ILE A 378 -19.54 -19.45 30.88
C ILE A 378 -18.11 -18.99 31.10
N ASN A 379 -17.17 -19.94 31.00
CA ASN A 379 -15.75 -19.69 30.81
C ASN A 379 -15.28 -20.47 29.58
N MET A 380 -15.20 -19.79 28.43
CA MET A 380 -14.90 -20.42 27.15
C MET A 380 -13.49 -20.01 26.69
N PRO A 381 -12.51 -20.94 26.66
CA PRO A 381 -11.22 -20.67 26.02
C PRO A 381 -11.42 -20.54 24.51
N TYR A 382 -10.71 -19.59 23.91
CA TYR A 382 -10.74 -19.31 22.48
C TYR A 382 -9.38 -18.82 21.99
N HIS A 383 -9.03 -19.13 20.76
CA HIS A 383 -7.77 -18.71 20.14
C HIS A 383 -8.05 -17.71 19.02
N ILE A 384 -7.73 -16.43 19.26
CA ILE A 384 -7.88 -15.36 18.27
C ILE A 384 -6.58 -15.27 17.48
N TYR A 385 -6.65 -15.34 16.15
CA TYR A 385 -5.47 -15.18 15.29
C TYR A 385 -5.85 -14.57 13.94
N MET A 386 -4.86 -14.30 13.08
CA MET A 386 -5.09 -13.69 11.76
C MET A 386 -6.10 -14.49 10.92
N ASN A 387 -7.16 -13.82 10.46
CA ASN A 387 -8.31 -14.42 9.74
C ASN A 387 -9.18 -15.36 10.61
N HIS A 388 -9.10 -15.28 11.94
CA HIS A 388 -9.94 -16.04 12.86
C HIS A 388 -10.35 -15.18 14.06
N ILE A 389 -11.57 -14.66 14.00
CA ILE A 389 -12.12 -13.73 14.98
C ILE A 389 -12.96 -14.47 16.04
N LEU A 390 -12.99 -13.94 17.25
CA LEU A 390 -13.95 -14.36 18.26
C LEU A 390 -15.28 -13.62 18.04
N GLU A 391 -16.38 -14.37 17.98
CA GLU A 391 -17.74 -13.82 17.93
C GLU A 391 -18.53 -14.27 19.16
N TYR A 392 -19.03 -13.33 19.95
CA TYR A 392 -19.80 -13.60 21.17
C TYR A 392 -20.80 -12.48 21.47
N ARG A 393 -22.07 -12.83 21.70
CA ARG A 393 -23.19 -11.88 21.95
C ARG A 393 -23.20 -10.67 20.98
N ASP A 394 -23.07 -10.92 19.68
CA ASP A 394 -23.01 -9.90 18.61
C ASP A 394 -21.77 -8.97 18.62
N TYR A 395 -20.81 -9.24 19.51
CA TYR A 395 -19.49 -8.60 19.48
C TYR A 395 -18.49 -9.48 18.73
N LYS A 396 -17.67 -8.83 17.91
CA LYS A 396 -16.56 -9.44 17.19
C LYS A 396 -15.25 -8.87 17.69
N PHE A 397 -14.33 -9.74 18.07
CA PHE A 397 -12.99 -9.40 18.53
C PHE A 397 -11.99 -9.92 17.53
N PHE A 398 -11.16 -9.01 17.01
CA PHE A 398 -10.05 -9.37 16.16
C PHE A 398 -8.76 -8.76 16.67
N GLN A 399 -7.68 -9.49 16.43
CA GLN A 399 -6.34 -9.05 16.77
C GLN A 399 -5.91 -7.90 15.83
N SER A 400 -5.95 -6.66 16.29
CA SER A 400 -5.61 -5.50 15.45
C SER A 400 -4.14 -5.13 15.52
N SER A 401 -3.55 -5.20 16.72
CA SER A 401 -2.14 -4.89 16.98
C SER A 401 -1.69 -5.52 18.29
N TYR A 402 -0.48 -5.23 18.74
CA TYR A 402 0.10 -5.78 19.97
C TYR A 402 1.00 -4.74 20.61
N ASP A 403 1.29 -4.92 21.89
CA ASP A 403 2.25 -4.08 22.61
C ASP A 403 3.68 -4.40 22.15
N GLN A 404 4.54 -3.38 22.05
CA GLN A 404 5.91 -3.54 21.52
C GLN A 404 6.81 -4.44 22.39
N ASP A 405 6.42 -4.66 23.65
CA ASP A 405 7.10 -5.58 24.57
C ASP A 405 6.59 -7.03 24.48
N GLU A 406 5.66 -7.30 23.55
CA GLU A 406 5.08 -8.62 23.25
C GLU A 406 4.31 -9.27 24.40
N LYS A 407 3.91 -8.47 25.40
CA LYS A 407 3.19 -8.96 26.60
C LYS A 407 1.76 -8.46 26.68
N GLY A 408 1.23 -7.98 25.55
CA GLY A 408 -0.09 -7.39 25.49
C GLY A 408 -0.69 -7.49 24.10
N THR A 409 -1.98 -7.76 24.10
CA THR A 409 -2.81 -7.82 22.90
C THR A 409 -3.61 -6.53 22.77
N VAL A 410 -3.77 -6.06 21.54
CA VAL A 410 -4.73 -5.01 21.22
C VAL A 410 -5.76 -5.61 20.27
N LEU A 411 -6.97 -5.78 20.80
CA LEU A 411 -8.12 -6.29 20.08
C LEU A 411 -8.95 -5.11 19.61
N SER A 412 -9.36 -5.12 18.34
CA SER A 412 -10.44 -4.25 17.92
C SER A 412 -11.75 -4.99 18.05
N VAL A 413 -12.73 -4.26 18.59
CA VAL A 413 -14.03 -4.77 18.98
C VAL A 413 -15.08 -4.07 18.13
N ASN A 414 -15.90 -4.85 17.45
CA ASN A 414 -17.00 -4.36 16.64
C ASN A 414 -18.32 -4.98 17.11
N HIS A 415 -19.35 -4.17 17.26
CA HIS A 415 -20.72 -4.62 17.48
C HIS A 415 -21.58 -4.10 16.33
N ASP A 416 -21.97 -5.00 15.41
CA ASP A 416 -22.65 -4.62 14.17
C ASP A 416 -23.79 -5.58 13.78
N PRO A 417 -25.06 -5.17 13.96
CA PRO A 417 -26.22 -5.98 13.57
C PRO A 417 -26.49 -5.95 12.06
N GLY A 418 -25.85 -5.05 11.30
CA GLY A 418 -26.02 -4.89 9.85
C GLY A 418 -25.31 -5.94 9.01
N THR A 419 -24.43 -6.75 9.61
CA THR A 419 -23.67 -7.81 8.92
C THR A 419 -24.58 -8.82 8.23
N LEU A 420 -25.58 -9.39 8.93
CA LEU A 420 -26.42 -10.47 8.39
C LEU A 420 -27.25 -10.02 7.17
N PRO A 421 -28.01 -8.90 7.21
CA PRO A 421 -28.72 -8.40 6.02
C PRO A 421 -27.79 -8.14 4.84
N THR A 422 -26.61 -7.59 5.11
CA THR A 422 -25.59 -7.34 4.08
C THR A 422 -25.10 -8.63 3.44
N TYR A 423 -24.86 -9.68 4.22
CA TYR A 423 -24.37 -10.97 3.74
C TYR A 423 -25.42 -11.70 2.89
N VAL A 424 -26.68 -11.67 3.30
CA VAL A 424 -27.79 -12.17 2.47
C VAL A 424 -27.86 -11.39 1.16
N GLY A 425 -27.68 -10.06 1.23
CA GLY A 425 -27.50 -9.21 0.06
C GLY A 425 -26.36 -9.69 -0.84
N TYR A 426 -25.15 -9.87 -0.32
CA TYR A 426 -23.98 -10.31 -1.09
C TYR A 426 -24.22 -11.66 -1.76
N PHE A 427 -24.80 -12.62 -1.04
CA PHE A 427 -25.14 -13.93 -1.59
C PHE A 427 -26.11 -13.81 -2.78
N LEU A 428 -27.21 -13.08 -2.63
CA LEU A 428 -28.18 -12.86 -3.70
C LEU A 428 -27.58 -12.09 -4.88
N LEU A 429 -26.69 -11.13 -4.60
CA LEU A 429 -25.97 -10.38 -5.63
C LEU A 429 -25.14 -11.30 -6.51
N ILE A 430 -24.31 -12.15 -5.89
CA ILE A 430 -23.44 -13.11 -6.58
C ILE A 430 -24.27 -14.09 -7.41
N VAL A 431 -25.27 -14.73 -6.80
CA VAL A 431 -26.15 -15.70 -7.47
C VAL A 431 -26.88 -15.06 -8.65
N GLY A 432 -27.46 -13.88 -8.45
CA GLY A 432 -28.20 -13.17 -9.51
C GLY A 432 -27.29 -12.74 -10.66
N MET A 433 -26.10 -12.23 -10.38
CA MET A 433 -25.14 -11.81 -11.40
C MET A 433 -24.62 -12.99 -12.24
N VAL A 434 -24.27 -14.12 -11.61
CA VAL A 434 -23.87 -15.34 -12.34
C VAL A 434 -25.04 -15.85 -13.19
N TRP A 435 -26.26 -15.86 -12.65
CA TRP A 435 -27.46 -16.32 -13.37
C TRP A 435 -27.75 -15.49 -14.64
N VAL A 436 -27.44 -14.19 -14.64
CA VAL A 436 -27.63 -13.31 -15.82
C VAL A 436 -26.86 -13.80 -17.04
N LEU A 437 -25.70 -14.43 -16.87
CA LEU A 437 -24.89 -14.97 -17.97
C LEU A 437 -25.59 -16.13 -18.69
N PHE A 438 -26.42 -16.90 -17.98
CA PHE A 438 -27.08 -18.10 -18.51
C PHE A 438 -28.56 -17.90 -18.83
N ALA A 439 -29.14 -16.75 -18.45
CA ALA A 439 -30.54 -16.45 -18.70
C ALA A 439 -30.87 -16.43 -20.20
N LYS A 440 -31.70 -17.37 -20.67
CA LYS A 440 -32.03 -17.57 -22.10
C LYS A 440 -32.54 -16.31 -22.81
N ASN A 441 -33.25 -15.43 -22.10
CA ASN A 441 -33.80 -14.17 -22.62
C ASN A 441 -32.99 -12.94 -22.14
N GLY A 442 -31.83 -13.15 -21.53
CA GLY A 442 -30.95 -12.11 -21.03
C GLY A 442 -30.18 -11.40 -22.14
N ARG A 443 -29.72 -10.18 -21.86
CA ARG A 443 -28.94 -9.36 -22.80
C ARG A 443 -27.68 -10.08 -23.26
N PHE A 444 -26.94 -10.71 -22.34
CA PHE A 444 -25.69 -11.41 -22.66
C PHE A 444 -25.91 -12.51 -23.70
N GLN A 445 -26.91 -13.38 -23.48
CA GLN A 445 -27.27 -14.43 -24.43
C GLN A 445 -27.78 -13.87 -25.77
N ALA A 446 -28.50 -12.75 -25.77
CA ALA A 446 -28.92 -12.08 -26.99
C ALA A 446 -27.71 -11.56 -27.80
N LEU A 447 -26.72 -10.96 -27.14
CA LEU A 447 -25.47 -10.53 -27.78
C LEU A 447 -24.68 -11.72 -28.35
N LEU A 448 -24.55 -12.79 -27.58
CA LEU A 448 -23.84 -14.01 -27.97
C LEU A 448 -24.49 -14.72 -29.17
N ARG A 449 -25.83 -14.81 -29.23
CA ARG A 449 -26.52 -15.38 -30.40
C ARG A 449 -26.35 -14.52 -31.64
N SER A 450 -26.39 -13.20 -31.49
CA SER A 450 -26.25 -12.26 -32.62
C SER A 450 -24.86 -12.21 -33.25
N THR A 451 -23.91 -13.00 -32.74
CA THR A 451 -22.50 -13.03 -33.14
C THR A 451 -22.05 -14.46 -33.52
N ARG A 452 -22.96 -15.42 -33.70
CA ARG A 452 -22.67 -16.88 -33.76
C ARG A 452 -22.82 -17.58 -35.13
N GLU A 453 -22.80 -16.85 -36.24
CA GLU A 453 -22.67 -17.49 -37.57
C GLU A 453 -21.18 -17.87 -37.82
N LEU A 454 -20.94 -19.11 -38.25
CA LEU A 454 -19.65 -19.83 -38.44
C LEU A 454 -19.02 -20.50 -37.20
N GLN A 455 -19.49 -21.71 -36.85
CA GLN A 455 -18.80 -22.58 -35.89
C GLN A 455 -18.89 -24.07 -36.22
N LYS A 456 -17.78 -24.69 -36.63
CA LYS A 456 -17.27 -25.97 -36.09
C LYS A 456 -15.76 -26.07 -36.27
N GLY A 457 -15.08 -26.56 -35.24
CA GLY A 457 -13.74 -27.16 -35.34
C GLY A 457 -12.62 -26.39 -34.65
N ALA A 458 -12.18 -26.90 -33.50
CA ALA A 458 -10.82 -27.39 -33.28
C ALA A 458 -10.57 -27.53 -31.77
N LEU A 459 -10.70 -28.75 -31.27
CA LEU A 459 -10.11 -29.17 -30.00
C LEU A 459 -9.40 -30.49 -30.31
N ALA A 460 -8.12 -30.42 -30.65
CA ALA A 460 -7.21 -31.56 -30.64
C ALA A 460 -5.76 -31.10 -30.84
N PHE A 461 -4.93 -31.54 -29.89
CA PHE A 461 -3.48 -31.73 -29.95
C PHE A 461 -2.57 -30.50 -30.04
N ALA A 462 -1.92 -30.22 -28.90
CA ALA A 462 -0.69 -29.47 -28.79
C ALA A 462 0.43 -30.45 -28.39
N LEU A 463 1.38 -30.69 -29.29
CA LEU A 463 2.72 -31.17 -28.96
C LEU A 463 3.62 -30.91 -30.17
N MET A 464 4.32 -29.78 -30.15
CA MET A 464 5.60 -29.66 -30.82
C MET A 464 6.44 -28.62 -30.10
N VAL A 465 7.54 -29.09 -29.52
CA VAL A 465 8.56 -28.29 -28.85
C VAL A 465 9.42 -27.63 -29.93
N VAL A 466 9.49 -26.30 -29.94
CA VAL A 466 10.57 -25.59 -30.65
C VAL A 466 11.54 -25.08 -29.59
N PHE A 467 12.66 -25.79 -29.44
CA PHE A 467 13.84 -25.29 -28.76
C PHE A 467 14.53 -24.29 -29.71
N LEU A 468 14.57 -23.01 -29.32
CA LEU A 468 15.56 -22.07 -29.85
C LEU A 468 16.75 -22.05 -28.91
N GLY A 469 17.75 -22.86 -29.25
CA GLY A 469 19.07 -22.83 -28.62
C GLY A 469 19.71 -21.45 -28.80
N HIS A 470 20.16 -20.88 -27.69
CA HIS A 470 21.12 -19.80 -27.71
C HIS A 470 22.50 -20.42 -27.45
N THR A 471 23.37 -20.37 -28.46
CA THR A 471 24.80 -20.61 -28.28
C THR A 471 25.39 -19.42 -27.54
N PRO A 472 26.00 -19.58 -26.35
CA PRO A 472 26.80 -18.51 -25.78
C PRO A 472 28.07 -18.33 -26.63
N LEU A 473 28.25 -17.13 -27.17
CA LEU A 473 29.54 -16.68 -27.69
C LEU A 473 30.55 -16.74 -26.53
N LYS A 474 31.59 -17.56 -26.70
CA LYS A 474 32.75 -17.59 -25.81
C LYS A 474 33.45 -16.24 -25.89
N ALA A 475 33.41 -15.48 -24.80
CA ALA A 475 34.40 -14.45 -24.53
C ALA A 475 35.49 -15.07 -23.66
N ASN A 476 36.69 -15.17 -24.24
CA ASN A 476 37.91 -15.46 -23.50
C ASN A 476 38.34 -14.16 -22.83
N GLU A 477 38.25 -14.11 -21.51
CA GLU A 477 39.19 -13.40 -20.64
C GLU A 477 39.05 -13.99 -19.24
N VAL A 478 40.18 -14.17 -18.56
CA VAL A 478 40.35 -14.95 -17.34
C VAL A 478 39.31 -14.55 -16.27
N ALA A 479 38.38 -15.46 -15.97
CA ALA A 479 37.34 -15.24 -14.96
C ALA A 479 36.83 -16.57 -14.37
N ILE A 480 36.43 -16.51 -13.10
CA ILE A 480 35.88 -17.62 -12.28
C ILE A 480 35.07 -18.61 -13.12
N SER A 481 35.38 -19.90 -13.05
CA SER A 481 34.69 -20.95 -13.82
C SER A 481 33.17 -20.87 -13.67
N LYS A 482 32.45 -20.79 -14.79
CA LYS A 482 30.97 -20.78 -14.81
C LYS A 482 30.36 -22.01 -14.15
N ILE A 483 31.00 -23.18 -14.32
CA ILE A 483 30.56 -24.43 -13.71
C ILE A 483 30.63 -24.33 -12.18
N HIS A 484 31.74 -23.80 -11.68
CA HIS A 484 31.91 -23.59 -10.25
C HIS A 484 30.94 -22.52 -9.69
N ALA A 485 30.79 -21.39 -10.39
CA ALA A 485 29.85 -20.33 -10.01
C ALA A 485 28.38 -20.81 -10.01
N THR A 486 28.03 -21.80 -10.84
CA THR A 486 26.71 -22.43 -10.80
C THR A 486 26.51 -23.22 -9.51
N LYS A 487 27.51 -24.04 -9.11
CA LYS A 487 27.47 -24.76 -7.82
C LYS A 487 27.41 -23.82 -6.62
N PHE A 488 28.17 -22.72 -6.65
CA PHE A 488 28.07 -21.67 -5.63
C PHE A 488 26.65 -21.09 -5.54
N GLY A 489 25.99 -20.90 -6.68
CA GLY A 489 24.61 -20.41 -6.76
C GLY A 489 23.55 -21.39 -6.24
N GLU A 490 23.87 -22.68 -6.12
CA GLU A 490 22.96 -23.71 -5.57
C GLU A 490 22.89 -23.70 -4.04
N LEU A 491 23.89 -23.11 -3.36
CA LEU A 491 23.86 -22.93 -1.90
C LEU A 491 22.64 -22.11 -1.48
N ILE A 492 22.15 -22.40 -0.28
CA ILE A 492 20.99 -21.70 0.28
C ILE A 492 21.46 -20.46 1.04
N VAL A 493 20.71 -19.38 0.92
CA VAL A 493 20.87 -18.15 1.69
C VAL A 493 19.54 -17.73 2.30
N GLN A 494 19.59 -17.23 3.54
CA GLN A 494 18.46 -16.59 4.21
C GLN A 494 18.51 -15.08 3.95
N ASP A 495 17.44 -14.49 3.42
CA ASP A 495 17.37 -13.03 3.29
C ASP A 495 16.93 -12.32 4.58
N ALA A 496 16.95 -10.99 4.57
CA ALA A 496 16.60 -10.19 5.75
C ALA A 496 15.15 -10.39 6.23
N GLN A 497 14.26 -10.80 5.33
CA GLN A 497 12.85 -11.10 5.60
C GLN A 497 12.62 -12.57 6.02
N GLY A 498 13.69 -13.38 6.07
CA GLY A 498 13.66 -14.76 6.51
C GLY A 498 13.32 -15.79 5.43
N ARG A 499 13.26 -15.40 4.15
CA ARG A 499 13.04 -16.35 3.04
C ARG A 499 14.33 -17.10 2.73
N MET A 500 14.23 -18.41 2.70
CA MET A 500 15.27 -19.31 2.20
C MET A 500 15.20 -19.37 0.68
N LYS A 501 16.30 -19.03 0.00
CA LYS A 501 16.39 -19.05 -1.47
C LYS A 501 17.79 -19.46 -1.93
N PRO A 502 17.95 -19.91 -3.19
CA PRO A 502 19.26 -20.18 -3.76
C PRO A 502 20.09 -18.89 -3.85
N LEU A 503 21.41 -19.00 -3.68
CA LEU A 503 22.34 -17.89 -3.88
C LEU A 503 22.26 -17.33 -5.30
N ASP A 504 21.90 -18.14 -6.29
CA ASP A 504 21.63 -17.70 -7.66
C ASP A 504 20.54 -16.61 -7.69
N THR A 505 19.43 -16.84 -6.99
CA THR A 505 18.34 -15.85 -6.88
C THR A 505 18.86 -14.57 -6.25
N LEU A 506 19.58 -14.66 -5.13
CA LEU A 506 20.14 -13.48 -4.46
C LEU A 506 21.15 -12.74 -5.36
N SER A 507 22.02 -13.47 -6.05
CA SER A 507 23.02 -12.92 -6.98
C SER A 507 22.35 -12.10 -8.08
N LYS A 508 21.30 -12.63 -8.70
CA LYS A 508 20.51 -11.92 -9.72
C LYS A 508 19.83 -10.68 -9.16
N GLN A 509 19.28 -10.74 -7.95
CA GLN A 509 18.64 -9.60 -7.28
C GLN A 509 19.65 -8.48 -7.04
N ILE A 510 20.79 -8.80 -6.44
CA ILE A 510 21.87 -7.84 -6.16
C ILE A 510 22.39 -7.23 -7.47
N MET A 511 22.72 -8.05 -8.47
CA MET A 511 23.27 -7.56 -9.74
C MET A 511 22.27 -6.71 -10.52
N THR A 512 20.99 -7.06 -10.50
CA THR A 512 19.93 -6.25 -11.12
C THR A 512 19.73 -4.92 -10.38
N LYS A 513 19.87 -4.88 -9.05
CA LYS A 513 19.80 -3.63 -8.29
C LYS A 513 20.99 -2.71 -8.58
N ILE A 514 22.20 -3.24 -8.55
CA ILE A 514 23.45 -2.47 -8.74
C ILE A 514 23.62 -2.03 -10.20
N THR A 515 23.59 -2.99 -11.14
CA THR A 515 23.97 -2.77 -12.55
C THR A 515 22.78 -2.61 -13.50
N ARG A 516 21.55 -2.93 -13.05
CA ARG A 516 20.34 -3.05 -13.89
C ARG A 516 20.42 -4.16 -14.95
N LYS A 517 21.38 -5.07 -14.85
CA LYS A 517 21.56 -6.21 -15.75
C LYS A 517 21.79 -7.50 -14.96
N SER A 518 21.39 -8.63 -15.54
CA SER A 518 21.71 -9.97 -15.01
C SER A 518 23.10 -10.46 -15.44
N THR A 519 23.71 -9.80 -16.43
CA THR A 519 25.10 -10.04 -16.87
C THR A 519 25.81 -8.70 -17.03
N PHE A 520 27.09 -8.66 -16.64
CA PHE A 520 27.91 -7.44 -16.70
C PHE A 520 29.38 -7.84 -16.92
N LEU A 521 30.11 -7.08 -17.74
CA LEU A 521 31.51 -7.39 -18.12
C LEU A 521 31.72 -8.82 -18.68
N GLY A 522 30.72 -9.38 -19.36
CA GLY A 522 30.77 -10.75 -19.89
C GLY A 522 30.58 -11.86 -18.84
N LEU A 523 30.37 -11.49 -17.57
CA LEU A 523 30.16 -12.42 -16.45
C LEU A 523 28.67 -12.54 -16.11
N ASP A 524 28.28 -13.73 -15.64
CA ASP A 524 26.95 -13.95 -15.05
C ASP A 524 26.86 -13.46 -13.61
N SER A 525 25.63 -13.42 -13.06
CA SER A 525 25.38 -12.86 -11.74
C SER A 525 26.13 -13.58 -10.62
N ASN A 526 26.32 -14.90 -10.71
CA ASN A 526 27.00 -15.69 -9.68
C ASN A 526 28.51 -15.43 -9.74
N GLN A 527 29.09 -15.37 -10.94
CA GLN A 527 30.49 -14.98 -11.15
C GLN A 527 30.78 -13.57 -10.63
N LEU A 528 29.86 -12.62 -10.88
CA LEU A 528 30.00 -11.24 -10.41
C LEU A 528 29.93 -11.14 -8.89
N LEU A 529 28.92 -11.77 -8.26
CA LEU A 529 28.79 -11.76 -6.80
C LEU A 529 30.00 -12.39 -6.14
N LEU A 530 30.43 -13.56 -6.63
CA LEU A 530 31.59 -14.27 -6.10
C LEU A 530 32.87 -13.44 -6.28
N GLY A 531 33.04 -12.81 -7.45
CA GLY A 531 34.15 -11.90 -7.72
C GLY A 531 34.20 -10.69 -6.78
N MET A 532 33.06 -10.07 -6.48
CA MET A 532 32.98 -8.96 -5.52
C MET A 532 33.38 -9.38 -4.10
N ILE A 533 33.09 -10.61 -3.69
CA ILE A 533 33.44 -11.13 -2.36
C ILE A 533 34.92 -11.45 -2.25
N ILE A 534 35.51 -12.08 -3.27
CA ILE A 534 36.91 -12.55 -3.24
C ILE A 534 37.90 -11.41 -3.53
N ALA A 535 37.53 -10.49 -4.42
CA ALA A 535 38.38 -9.40 -4.86
C ALA A 535 37.66 -8.05 -4.73
N PRO A 536 37.27 -7.62 -3.51
CA PRO A 536 36.48 -6.42 -3.30
C PRO A 536 37.17 -5.18 -3.87
N GLU A 537 38.47 -5.01 -3.64
CA GLU A 537 39.25 -3.88 -4.17
C GLU A 537 39.18 -3.79 -5.71
N ALA A 538 39.34 -4.93 -6.40
CA ALA A 538 39.29 -5.00 -7.86
C ALA A 538 37.89 -4.69 -8.43
N PHE A 539 36.82 -4.89 -7.65
CA PHE A 539 35.44 -4.61 -8.07
C PHE A 539 34.96 -3.23 -7.64
N GLN A 540 35.49 -2.66 -6.55
CA GLN A 540 35.22 -1.30 -6.13
C GLN A 540 35.64 -0.27 -7.19
N ASP A 541 36.70 -0.56 -7.95
CA ASP A 541 37.19 0.29 -9.03
C ASP A 541 36.56 0.03 -10.40
N LYS A 542 35.64 -0.94 -10.50
CA LYS A 542 34.89 -1.19 -11.74
C LYS A 542 33.65 -0.29 -11.81
N PRO A 543 33.35 0.33 -12.96
CA PRO A 543 32.18 1.20 -13.11
C PRO A 543 30.89 0.36 -13.19
N MET A 544 30.39 -0.06 -12.02
CA MET A 544 29.24 -0.96 -11.89
C MET A 544 27.99 -0.28 -11.37
N ILE A 545 28.13 0.81 -10.59
CA ILE A 545 27.00 1.47 -9.94
C ILE A 545 26.24 2.29 -10.97
N LYS A 546 25.02 1.88 -11.32
CA LYS A 546 24.19 2.62 -12.27
C LYS A 546 23.79 3.98 -11.67
N ILE A 547 23.92 5.05 -12.45
CA ILE A 547 23.35 6.37 -12.16
C ILE A 547 22.17 6.66 -13.08
N GLY A 548 21.07 7.14 -12.51
CA GLY A 548 19.83 7.42 -13.23
C GLY A 548 19.61 8.89 -13.60
N HIS A 549 20.37 9.83 -13.01
CA HIS A 549 20.19 11.27 -13.21
C HIS A 549 21.51 11.98 -13.57
N PRO A 550 21.58 12.79 -14.64
CA PRO A 550 22.81 13.47 -15.07
C PRO A 550 23.45 14.37 -14.00
N SER A 551 22.64 15.04 -13.18
CA SER A 551 23.14 15.93 -12.11
C SER A 551 23.93 15.20 -11.02
N ILE A 552 23.70 13.89 -10.81
CA ILE A 552 24.48 13.11 -9.86
C ILE A 552 25.92 12.97 -10.37
N ALA A 553 26.08 12.66 -11.66
CA ALA A 553 27.40 12.60 -12.29
C ALA A 553 28.11 13.96 -12.23
N GLN A 554 27.39 15.05 -12.56
CA GLN A 554 27.92 16.42 -12.49
C GLN A 554 28.41 16.78 -11.09
N LYS A 555 27.63 16.48 -10.04
CA LYS A 555 27.98 16.78 -8.65
C LYS A 555 29.19 15.99 -8.17
N LEU A 556 29.38 14.78 -8.69
CA LEU A 556 30.53 13.95 -8.40
C LEU A 556 31.77 14.30 -9.26
N GLY A 557 31.68 15.31 -10.14
CA GLY A 557 32.78 15.76 -10.99
C GLY A 557 32.93 15.00 -12.31
N PHE A 558 31.92 14.23 -12.72
CA PHE A 558 31.91 13.42 -13.94
C PHE A 558 31.05 14.03 -15.05
N ASN A 559 31.26 13.55 -16.28
CA ASN A 559 30.47 13.95 -17.44
C ASN A 559 28.99 13.52 -17.26
N THR A 560 28.06 14.41 -17.59
CA THR A 560 26.60 14.19 -17.49
C THR A 560 26.08 13.00 -18.32
N THR A 561 26.85 12.54 -19.30
CA THR A 561 26.55 11.36 -20.13
C THR A 561 26.91 10.02 -19.47
N GLN A 562 27.68 10.05 -18.37
CA GLN A 562 28.19 8.85 -17.72
C GLN A 562 27.07 8.10 -16.99
N LYS A 563 26.89 6.83 -17.37
CA LYS A 563 25.78 5.99 -16.90
C LYS A 563 26.13 5.09 -15.72
N TYR A 564 27.42 4.85 -15.48
CA TYR A 564 27.95 4.00 -14.43
C TYR A 564 29.17 4.65 -13.80
N LEU A 565 29.24 4.61 -12.48
CA LEU A 565 30.40 5.04 -11.69
C LEU A 565 30.96 3.86 -10.88
N ARG A 566 32.20 4.03 -10.42
CA ARG A 566 32.89 3.11 -9.51
C ARG A 566 32.35 3.30 -8.11
N PHE A 567 32.52 2.31 -7.24
CA PHE A 567 32.14 2.46 -5.84
C PHE A 567 32.98 3.55 -5.16
N SER A 568 34.29 3.58 -5.46
CA SER A 568 35.25 4.56 -4.94
C SER A 568 34.91 6.01 -5.32
N ASP A 569 34.24 6.24 -6.47
CA ASP A 569 33.88 7.58 -6.95
C ASP A 569 32.95 8.34 -5.99
N PHE A 570 32.15 7.63 -5.19
CA PHE A 570 31.15 8.21 -4.29
C PHE A 570 31.71 8.68 -2.94
N PHE A 571 32.98 8.37 -2.66
CA PHE A 571 33.62 8.73 -1.41
C PHE A 571 34.83 9.66 -1.63
N ALA A 572 35.17 10.45 -0.62
CA ALA A 572 36.38 11.27 -0.54
C ALA A 572 37.25 10.80 0.64
N ASP A 573 38.48 11.34 0.73
CA ASP A 573 39.41 11.13 1.87
C ASP A 573 39.64 9.65 2.23
N ASN A 574 40.01 8.83 1.25
CA ASN A 574 40.19 7.37 1.42
C ASN A 574 38.95 6.68 2.01
N MET A 575 37.77 6.94 1.44
CA MET A 575 36.48 6.36 1.82
C MET A 575 35.87 6.85 3.15
N LYS A 576 36.40 7.91 3.77
CA LYS A 576 35.85 8.45 5.03
C LYS A 576 34.61 9.31 4.85
N THR A 577 34.52 10.05 3.75
CA THR A 577 33.46 11.06 3.54
C THR A 577 32.55 10.64 2.39
N TYR A 578 31.26 10.45 2.64
CA TYR A 578 30.28 10.11 1.59
C TYR A 578 29.74 11.39 0.91
N LYS A 579 30.03 11.56 -0.38
CA LYS A 579 29.82 12.82 -1.12
C LYS A 579 28.34 13.21 -1.31
N LEU A 580 27.41 12.27 -1.17
CA LEU A 580 25.98 12.48 -1.43
C LEU A 580 25.12 12.59 -0.16
N TYR A 581 25.75 12.53 1.03
CA TYR A 581 25.05 12.42 2.32
C TYR A 581 24.01 13.54 2.54
N ASP A 582 24.40 14.82 2.38
CA ASP A 582 23.50 15.96 2.63
C ASP A 582 22.27 15.95 1.71
N ASP A 583 22.45 15.63 0.44
CA ASP A 583 21.35 15.56 -0.53
C ASP A 583 20.38 14.44 -0.17
N ILE A 584 20.88 13.31 0.32
CA ILE A 584 20.07 12.18 0.76
C ILE A 584 19.27 12.56 2.00
N MET A 585 19.87 13.26 2.97
CA MET A 585 19.15 13.76 4.13
C MET A 585 18.03 14.73 3.72
N VAL A 586 18.30 15.64 2.78
CA VAL A 586 17.28 16.55 2.25
C VAL A 586 16.17 15.80 1.51
N ALA A 587 16.52 14.82 0.67
CA ALA A 587 15.56 14.00 -0.07
C ALA A 587 14.67 13.16 0.86
N ASN A 588 15.25 12.59 1.91
CA ASN A 588 14.52 11.78 2.89
C ASN A 588 13.57 12.61 3.78
N ARG A 589 13.89 13.90 4.03
CA ARG A 589 13.00 14.84 4.75
C ARG A 589 11.78 15.28 3.94
N LYS A 590 11.82 15.17 2.61
CA LYS A 590 10.66 15.48 1.74
C LYS A 590 9.64 14.36 1.77
N ARG A 591 8.36 14.71 1.66
CA ARG A 591 7.30 13.69 1.47
C ARG A 591 7.53 12.96 0.15
N PRO A 592 7.17 11.67 0.02
CA PRO A 592 7.39 10.91 -1.22
C PRO A 592 6.83 11.57 -2.50
N ILE A 593 5.73 12.33 -2.38
CA ILE A 593 5.13 13.07 -3.50
C ILE A 593 5.88 14.37 -3.86
N GLU A 594 6.59 14.96 -2.90
CA GLU A 594 7.41 16.18 -3.05
C GLU A 594 8.83 15.87 -3.55
N ARG A 595 9.23 14.59 -3.55
CA ARG A 595 10.53 14.14 -4.06
C ARG A 595 10.61 14.29 -5.57
N SER A 596 11.54 15.13 -6.03
CA SER A 596 11.89 15.29 -7.44
C SER A 596 12.49 14.01 -8.05
N THR A 597 12.63 13.97 -9.37
CA THR A 597 13.33 12.86 -10.05
C THR A 597 14.77 12.71 -9.59
N TYR A 598 15.44 13.81 -9.24
CA TYR A 598 16.77 13.79 -8.64
C TYR A 598 16.75 13.16 -7.25
N ASP A 599 15.82 13.58 -6.37
CA ASP A 599 15.67 13.04 -5.01
C ASP A 599 15.41 11.52 -5.03
N LYS A 600 14.58 11.04 -5.96
CA LYS A 600 14.30 9.60 -6.09
C LYS A 600 15.51 8.82 -6.60
N GLU A 601 16.27 9.37 -7.53
CA GLU A 601 17.45 8.68 -8.07
C GLU A 601 18.64 8.71 -7.10
N ILE A 602 18.81 9.75 -6.28
CA ILE A 602 19.89 9.77 -5.28
C ILE A 602 19.66 8.76 -4.17
N ILE A 603 18.42 8.59 -3.69
CA ILE A 603 18.05 7.55 -2.72
C ILE A 603 18.32 6.15 -3.30
N LYS A 604 18.00 5.91 -4.58
CA LYS A 604 18.31 4.62 -5.22
C LYS A 604 19.80 4.39 -5.41
N VAL A 605 20.59 5.45 -5.63
CA VAL A 605 22.05 5.33 -5.72
C VAL A 605 22.61 4.98 -4.34
N ASP A 606 22.14 5.63 -3.27
CA ASP A 606 22.48 5.29 -1.89
C ASP A 606 22.17 3.81 -1.57
N GLU A 607 20.97 3.32 -1.92
CA GLU A 607 20.62 1.90 -1.78
C GLU A 607 21.62 0.99 -2.51
N ARG A 608 22.02 1.32 -3.75
CA ARG A 608 23.00 0.54 -4.52
C ARG A 608 24.37 0.53 -3.86
N ILE A 609 24.80 1.66 -3.28
CA ILE A 609 26.07 1.77 -2.55
C ILE A 609 26.03 0.92 -1.30
N ASN A 610 24.98 1.03 -0.49
CA ASN A 610 24.80 0.22 0.71
C ASN A 610 24.78 -1.28 0.38
N ILE A 611 24.05 -1.70 -0.66
CA ILE A 611 24.05 -3.09 -1.13
C ILE A 611 25.46 -3.53 -1.56
N SER A 612 26.18 -2.70 -2.33
CA SER A 612 27.53 -3.03 -2.78
C SER A 612 28.49 -3.19 -1.60
N TYR A 613 28.41 -2.28 -0.62
CA TYR A 613 29.19 -2.36 0.61
C TYR A 613 28.92 -3.66 1.38
N MET A 614 27.63 -4.01 1.57
CA MET A 614 27.24 -5.25 2.23
C MET A 614 27.66 -6.52 1.46
N VAL A 615 27.80 -6.45 0.13
CA VAL A 615 28.40 -7.55 -0.66
C VAL A 615 29.90 -7.65 -0.42
N TYR A 616 30.62 -6.52 -0.45
CA TYR A 616 32.08 -6.51 -0.24
C TYR A 616 32.47 -6.99 1.15
N THR A 617 31.64 -6.73 2.17
CA THR A 617 31.84 -7.24 3.54
C THR A 617 31.28 -8.64 3.74
N GLY A 618 30.55 -9.19 2.76
CA GLY A 618 29.93 -10.51 2.83
C GLY A 618 28.69 -10.59 3.73
N SER A 619 28.21 -9.48 4.29
CA SER A 619 27.11 -9.46 5.27
C SER A 619 25.74 -9.89 4.70
N LEU A 620 25.56 -9.81 3.37
CA LEU A 620 24.35 -10.34 2.70
C LEU A 620 24.37 -11.87 2.52
N ILE A 621 25.52 -12.54 2.71
CA ILE A 621 25.70 -13.96 2.42
C ILE A 621 25.45 -14.79 3.67
N ARG A 622 24.21 -14.76 4.18
CA ARG A 622 23.78 -15.50 5.36
C ARG A 622 23.57 -16.98 5.03
N ILE A 623 24.65 -17.75 5.04
CA ILE A 623 24.70 -19.15 4.57
C ILE A 623 24.94 -20.17 5.68
N PHE A 624 25.27 -19.73 6.89
CA PHE A 624 25.55 -20.62 8.01
C PHE A 624 24.39 -20.62 9.01
N PRO A 625 23.58 -21.70 9.10
CA PRO A 625 22.58 -21.86 10.16
C PRO A 625 23.23 -21.89 11.53
N LYS A 626 22.70 -21.14 12.47
CA LYS A 626 23.09 -21.20 13.88
C LYS A 626 22.58 -22.51 14.51
N PRO A 627 23.45 -23.37 15.05
CA PRO A 627 23.02 -24.63 15.66
C PRO A 627 22.04 -24.42 16.83
N ASN A 628 20.98 -25.23 16.88
CA ASN A 628 19.95 -25.24 17.93
C ASN A 628 19.24 -23.88 18.19
N ASP A 629 19.25 -22.98 17.21
CA ASP A 629 18.54 -21.70 17.32
C ASP A 629 17.02 -21.90 17.11
N SER A 630 16.21 -21.43 18.06
CA SER A 630 14.76 -21.58 18.03
C SER A 630 14.10 -20.82 16.86
N ASN A 631 14.72 -19.75 16.37
CA ASN A 631 14.24 -18.95 15.25
C ASN A 631 14.89 -19.37 13.91
N ASN A 632 15.70 -20.43 13.87
CA ASN A 632 16.43 -20.86 12.66
C ASN A 632 17.23 -19.71 12.02
N LEU A 633 17.96 -18.92 12.82
CA LEU A 633 18.78 -17.81 12.35
C LEU A 633 19.98 -18.30 11.51
N TRP A 634 20.22 -17.68 10.36
CA TRP A 634 21.42 -17.91 9.55
C TRP A 634 22.27 -16.65 9.52
N LEU A 635 23.58 -16.84 9.65
CA LEU A 635 24.57 -15.78 9.75
C LEU A 635 25.52 -15.77 8.55
N SER A 636 26.10 -14.59 8.30
CA SER A 636 27.21 -14.46 7.36
C SER A 636 28.44 -15.19 7.89
N PRO A 637 29.46 -15.53 7.07
CA PRO A 637 30.66 -16.19 7.56
C PRO A 637 31.32 -15.45 8.73
N MET A 638 31.40 -14.11 8.67
CA MET A 638 32.03 -13.31 9.72
C MET A 638 31.20 -13.28 11.00
N ASP A 639 29.88 -13.09 10.87
CA ASP A 639 28.98 -13.07 12.02
C ASP A 639 28.91 -14.46 12.68
N ALA A 640 28.92 -15.53 11.89
CA ALA A 640 28.96 -16.90 12.39
C ALA A 640 30.25 -17.21 13.18
N MET A 641 31.41 -16.75 12.70
CA MET A 641 32.67 -16.91 13.44
C MET A 641 32.68 -16.16 14.77
N LYS A 642 31.90 -15.07 14.89
CA LYS A 642 31.80 -14.26 16.10
C LYS A 642 30.74 -14.79 17.09
N ASP A 643 29.58 -15.19 16.59
CA ASP A 643 28.39 -15.45 17.39
C ASP A 643 28.14 -16.94 17.67
N PHE A 644 28.79 -17.87 16.94
CA PHE A 644 28.66 -19.30 17.21
C PHE A 644 29.49 -19.73 18.41
N GLU A 645 29.13 -20.88 19.00
CA GLU A 645 30.00 -21.54 19.96
C GLU A 645 31.36 -21.88 19.34
N ALA A 646 32.43 -21.85 20.14
CA ALA A 646 33.82 -21.93 19.67
C ALA A 646 34.09 -23.09 18.69
N LYS A 647 33.49 -24.27 18.93
CA LYS A 647 33.66 -25.45 18.07
C LYS A 647 33.04 -25.25 16.68
N ASP A 648 31.82 -24.72 16.63
CA ASP A 648 31.12 -24.49 15.36
C ASP A 648 31.70 -23.28 14.62
N ALA A 649 32.11 -22.23 15.35
CA ALA A 649 32.84 -21.09 14.81
C ALA A 649 34.15 -21.53 14.13
N GLN A 650 34.92 -22.42 14.76
CA GLN A 650 36.14 -22.99 14.17
C GLN A 650 35.83 -23.81 12.91
N MET A 651 34.73 -24.57 12.91
CA MET A 651 34.31 -25.33 11.73
C MET A 651 33.96 -24.38 10.57
N VAL A 652 33.21 -23.31 10.84
CA VAL A 652 32.90 -22.26 9.86
C VAL A 652 34.18 -21.61 9.33
N GLN A 653 35.11 -21.24 10.21
CA GLN A 653 36.39 -20.67 9.84
C GLN A 653 37.18 -21.59 8.88
N LEU A 654 37.27 -22.88 9.20
CA LEU A 654 37.96 -23.87 8.36
C LEU A 654 37.27 -24.04 7.00
N MET A 655 35.95 -24.17 6.97
CA MET A 655 35.19 -24.29 5.71
C MET A 655 35.36 -23.05 4.82
N THR A 656 35.26 -21.85 5.41
CA THR A 656 35.43 -20.59 4.71
C THR A 656 36.86 -20.41 4.19
N MET A 657 37.87 -20.71 5.00
CA MET A 657 39.27 -20.65 4.59
C MET A 657 39.59 -21.63 3.46
N ASN A 658 39.14 -22.89 3.58
CA ASN A 658 39.32 -23.91 2.55
C ASN A 658 38.64 -23.52 1.24
N TYR A 659 37.46 -22.91 1.31
CA TYR A 659 36.77 -22.39 0.14
C TYR A 659 37.57 -21.29 -0.55
N PHE A 660 38.00 -20.25 0.18
CA PHE A 660 38.78 -19.15 -0.40
C PHE A 660 40.11 -19.63 -0.99
N GLN A 661 40.85 -20.51 -0.30
CA GLN A 661 42.07 -21.12 -0.83
C GLN A 661 41.81 -21.95 -2.09
N GLY A 662 40.73 -22.74 -2.08
CA GLY A 662 40.31 -23.54 -3.24
C GLY A 662 39.95 -22.67 -4.45
N ILE A 663 39.26 -21.54 -4.22
CA ILE A 663 38.94 -20.58 -5.28
C ILE A 663 40.20 -19.93 -5.82
N GLU A 664 41.10 -19.47 -4.96
CA GLU A 664 42.34 -18.83 -5.39
C GLU A 664 43.17 -19.77 -6.27
N LYS A 665 43.28 -21.05 -5.86
CA LYS A 665 43.88 -22.11 -6.69
C LYS A 665 43.15 -22.26 -8.02
N GLY A 666 41.82 -22.32 -8.01
CA GLY A 666 41.02 -22.43 -9.22
C GLY A 666 41.19 -21.25 -10.19
N ILE A 667 41.35 -20.03 -9.67
CA ILE A 667 41.61 -18.83 -10.48
C ILE A 667 43.02 -18.86 -11.10
N LYS A 668 44.04 -19.28 -10.34
CA LYS A 668 45.44 -19.32 -10.79
C LYS A 668 45.76 -20.49 -11.71
N GLU A 669 45.25 -21.67 -11.39
CA GLU A 669 45.63 -22.95 -12.01
C GLU A 669 44.50 -23.60 -12.83
N GLY A 670 43.26 -23.08 -12.75
CA GLY A 670 42.09 -23.66 -13.41
C GLY A 670 41.46 -24.85 -12.68
N ASP A 671 42.02 -25.27 -11.54
CA ASP A 671 41.56 -26.42 -10.75
C ASP A 671 40.62 -25.99 -9.60
N TYR A 672 39.31 -26.22 -9.79
CA TYR A 672 38.26 -25.89 -8.81
C TYR A 672 37.83 -27.09 -7.93
N THR A 673 38.56 -28.21 -7.94
CA THR A 673 38.19 -29.41 -7.15
C THR A 673 38.05 -29.10 -5.66
N LYS A 674 39.08 -28.51 -5.05
CA LYS A 674 39.06 -28.11 -3.63
C LYS A 674 37.95 -27.11 -3.30
N ALA A 675 37.68 -26.16 -4.19
CA ALA A 675 36.59 -25.20 -4.01
C ALA A 675 35.22 -25.90 -4.02
N ASN A 676 35.02 -26.86 -4.93
CA ASN A 676 33.79 -27.65 -5.01
C ASN A 676 33.60 -28.54 -3.77
N GLU A 677 34.66 -29.15 -3.26
CA GLU A 677 34.62 -29.94 -2.02
C GLU A 677 34.24 -29.07 -0.82
N ALA A 678 34.83 -27.87 -0.71
CA ALA A 678 34.48 -26.91 0.33
C ALA A 678 33.02 -26.47 0.27
N LEU A 679 32.47 -26.22 -0.92
CA LEU A 679 31.02 -25.95 -1.09
C LEU A 679 30.17 -27.15 -0.63
N GLY A 680 30.61 -28.38 -0.93
CA GLY A 680 29.93 -29.59 -0.47
C GLY A 680 29.90 -29.72 1.05
N PHE A 681 30.96 -29.33 1.75
CA PHE A 681 30.96 -29.28 3.22
C PHE A 681 30.01 -28.21 3.77
N ILE A 682 29.96 -27.03 3.15
CA ILE A 682 29.00 -25.97 3.52
C ILE A 682 27.56 -26.48 3.30
N GLU A 683 27.28 -27.13 2.18
CA GLU A 683 25.96 -27.72 1.90
C GLU A 683 25.59 -28.78 2.96
N GLN A 684 26.52 -29.66 3.33
CA GLN A 684 26.27 -30.65 4.39
C GLN A 684 26.00 -29.99 5.75
N PHE A 685 26.71 -28.90 6.07
CA PHE A 685 26.45 -28.11 7.27
C PHE A 685 25.04 -27.50 7.24
N GLN A 686 24.64 -26.92 6.10
CA GLN A 686 23.29 -26.38 5.88
C GLN A 686 22.21 -27.45 6.06
N GLN A 687 22.40 -28.64 5.47
CA GLN A 687 21.44 -29.75 5.58
C GLN A 687 21.36 -30.32 7.00
N LYS A 688 22.46 -30.30 7.76
CA LYS A 688 22.50 -30.81 9.12
C LYS A 688 21.81 -29.86 10.11
N TYR A 689 22.23 -28.60 10.14
CA TYR A 689 21.79 -27.63 11.15
C TYR A 689 20.59 -26.78 10.69
N GLY A 690 20.35 -26.68 9.38
CA GLY A 690 19.23 -25.92 8.78
C GLY A 690 18.04 -26.76 8.32
N LYS A 691 18.01 -28.07 8.64
CA LYS A 691 17.03 -29.04 8.11
C LYS A 691 15.56 -28.59 8.19
N ALA A 692 15.19 -27.81 9.20
CA ALA A 692 13.83 -27.34 9.42
C ALA A 692 13.33 -26.36 8.34
N VAL A 693 14.24 -25.60 7.71
CA VAL A 693 13.89 -24.47 6.83
C VAL A 693 14.48 -24.58 5.42
N VAL A 694 15.47 -25.46 5.20
CA VAL A 694 16.11 -25.65 3.89
C VAL A 694 15.10 -26.20 2.86
N PRO A 695 14.93 -25.55 1.69
CA PRO A 695 14.07 -26.06 0.62
C PRO A 695 14.58 -27.40 0.04
N SER A 696 13.68 -28.17 -0.55
CA SER A 696 14.06 -29.40 -1.24
C SER A 696 14.94 -29.12 -2.48
N GLN A 697 15.81 -30.06 -2.83
CA GLN A 697 16.69 -29.93 -4.02
C GLN A 697 15.91 -29.69 -5.33
N THR A 698 14.70 -30.25 -5.44
CA THR A 698 13.81 -29.98 -6.58
C THR A 698 13.33 -28.53 -6.60
N HIS A 699 13.00 -27.95 -5.44
CA HIS A 699 12.59 -26.56 -5.32
C HIS A 699 13.72 -25.61 -5.73
N VAL A 700 14.94 -25.84 -5.24
CA VAL A 700 16.14 -25.07 -5.61
C VAL A 700 16.38 -25.08 -7.12
N LYS A 701 16.39 -26.27 -7.73
CA LYS A 701 16.61 -26.42 -9.18
C LYS A 701 15.51 -25.76 -10.01
N LEU A 702 14.26 -25.87 -9.58
CA LEU A 702 13.12 -25.22 -10.25
C LEU A 702 13.21 -23.69 -10.15
N GLU A 703 13.62 -23.14 -9.02
CA GLU A 703 13.80 -21.68 -8.85
C GLU A 703 14.93 -21.14 -9.74
N ILE A 704 16.07 -21.82 -9.78
CA ILE A 704 17.18 -21.48 -10.68
C ILE A 704 16.73 -21.55 -12.15
N LEU A 705 16.03 -22.63 -12.54
CA LEU A 705 15.48 -22.79 -13.88
C LEU A 705 14.49 -21.68 -14.23
N TYR A 706 13.55 -21.38 -13.35
CA TYR A 706 12.55 -20.33 -13.51
C TYR A 706 13.22 -18.97 -13.77
N ASN A 707 14.22 -18.61 -12.95
CA ASN A 707 14.97 -17.36 -13.09
C ASN A 707 15.75 -17.30 -14.41
N ASN A 708 16.32 -18.42 -14.87
CA ASN A 708 17.10 -18.49 -16.11
C ASN A 708 16.23 -18.44 -17.37
N LEU A 709 15.04 -19.02 -17.33
CA LEU A 709 14.13 -19.05 -18.47
C LEU A 709 13.54 -17.68 -18.79
N ASN A 710 13.32 -16.83 -17.77
CA ASN A 710 12.69 -15.51 -17.90
C ASN A 710 11.47 -15.54 -18.84
N LEU A 711 10.52 -16.45 -18.55
CA LEU A 711 9.41 -16.79 -19.43
C LEU A 711 8.57 -15.57 -19.81
N PHE A 712 8.21 -14.75 -18.83
CA PHE A 712 7.35 -13.59 -19.03
C PHE A 712 8.02 -12.52 -19.91
N GLY A 713 9.30 -12.22 -19.67
CA GLY A 713 10.06 -11.28 -20.50
C GLY A 713 10.17 -11.73 -21.97
N ARG A 714 10.32 -13.05 -22.21
CA ARG A 714 10.37 -13.62 -23.57
C ARG A 714 9.01 -13.68 -24.25
N LEU A 715 7.92 -13.84 -23.51
CA LEU A 715 6.55 -13.85 -24.05
C LEU A 715 6.09 -12.45 -24.49
N THR A 716 6.57 -11.38 -23.83
CA THR A 716 6.24 -9.99 -24.14
C THR A 716 6.31 -9.65 -25.64
N PRO A 717 7.47 -9.77 -26.33
CA PRO A 717 7.55 -9.43 -27.75
C PRO A 717 6.72 -10.36 -28.63
N ILE A 718 6.57 -11.63 -28.26
CA ILE A 718 5.78 -12.62 -29.02
C ILE A 718 4.32 -12.19 -29.06
N TYR A 719 3.73 -11.89 -27.91
CA TYR A 719 2.34 -11.45 -27.82
C TYR A 719 2.09 -10.12 -28.54
N ILE A 720 3.00 -9.16 -28.42
CA ILE A 720 2.87 -7.86 -29.12
C ILE A 720 2.95 -8.07 -30.63
N LEU A 721 3.99 -8.72 -31.14
CA LEU A 721 4.22 -8.86 -32.58
C LEU A 721 3.13 -9.69 -33.25
N VAL A 722 2.78 -10.84 -32.67
CA VAL A 722 1.75 -11.72 -33.23
C VAL A 722 0.37 -11.05 -33.19
N GLY A 723 0.08 -10.31 -32.12
CA GLY A 723 -1.14 -9.51 -32.00
C GLY A 723 -1.19 -8.37 -33.03
N LEU A 724 -0.11 -7.62 -33.21
CA LEU A 724 -0.03 -6.55 -34.22
C LEU A 724 -0.17 -7.08 -35.64
N VAL A 725 0.49 -8.19 -35.97
CA VAL A 725 0.35 -8.84 -37.28
C VAL A 725 -1.11 -9.24 -37.52
N LEU A 726 -1.76 -9.90 -36.55
CA LEU A 726 -3.17 -10.28 -36.70
C LEU A 726 -4.09 -9.06 -36.81
N LEU A 727 -3.79 -7.97 -36.08
CA LEU A 727 -4.56 -6.73 -36.15
C LEU A 727 -4.46 -6.10 -37.55
N ILE A 728 -3.24 -5.99 -38.11
CA ILE A 728 -3.00 -5.47 -39.46
C ILE A 728 -3.72 -6.33 -40.50
N LEU A 729 -3.57 -7.66 -40.43
CA LEU A 729 -4.25 -8.58 -41.34
C LEU A 729 -5.78 -8.46 -41.24
N SER A 730 -6.31 -8.21 -40.03
CA SER A 730 -7.74 -7.98 -39.82
C SER A 730 -8.21 -6.66 -40.45
N PHE A 731 -7.44 -5.58 -40.33
CA PHE A 731 -7.73 -4.33 -41.06
C PHE A 731 -7.70 -4.52 -42.57
N ILE A 732 -6.72 -5.27 -43.10
CA ILE A 732 -6.67 -5.59 -44.54
C ILE A 732 -7.91 -6.36 -44.96
N HIS A 733 -8.38 -7.34 -44.17
CA HIS A 733 -9.59 -8.09 -44.48
C HIS A 733 -10.86 -7.21 -44.47
N ILE A 734 -10.98 -6.27 -43.52
CA ILE A 734 -12.09 -5.30 -43.47
C ILE A 734 -12.11 -4.41 -44.71
N LEU A 735 -10.93 -3.97 -45.18
CA LEU A 735 -10.77 -3.11 -46.36
C LEU A 735 -10.84 -3.90 -47.69
N LYS A 736 -10.45 -5.17 -47.70
CA LYS A 736 -10.43 -6.08 -48.86
C LYS A 736 -11.02 -7.45 -48.49
N PRO A 737 -12.36 -7.62 -48.60
CA PRO A 737 -13.06 -8.84 -48.15
C PRO A 737 -12.59 -10.15 -48.80
N ASN A 738 -12.02 -10.10 -50.01
CA ASN A 738 -11.51 -11.27 -50.73
C ASN A 738 -10.23 -11.87 -50.11
N PHE A 739 -9.60 -11.19 -49.15
CA PHE A 739 -8.42 -11.68 -48.46
C PHE A 739 -8.76 -12.82 -47.48
N ASN A 740 -8.16 -14.00 -47.66
CA ASN A 740 -8.40 -15.16 -46.80
C ASN A 740 -7.67 -15.04 -45.44
N LEU A 741 -8.30 -14.35 -44.50
CA LEU A 741 -7.80 -14.16 -43.15
C LEU A 741 -7.73 -15.47 -42.34
N ARG A 742 -8.57 -16.46 -42.66
CA ARG A 742 -8.78 -17.67 -41.84
C ARG A 742 -7.52 -18.50 -41.64
N ARG A 743 -6.69 -18.63 -42.68
CA ARG A 743 -5.41 -19.37 -42.60
C ARG A 743 -4.46 -18.70 -41.61
N TYR A 744 -4.30 -17.38 -41.70
CA TYR A 744 -3.41 -16.61 -40.84
C TYR A 744 -3.90 -16.55 -39.40
N THR A 745 -5.20 -16.34 -39.17
CA THR A 745 -5.79 -16.38 -37.82
C THR A 745 -5.54 -17.72 -37.13
N ARG A 746 -5.59 -18.84 -37.86
CA ARG A 746 -5.34 -20.16 -37.28
C ARG A 746 -3.87 -20.33 -36.87
N ILE A 747 -2.92 -19.88 -37.68
CA ILE A 747 -1.48 -19.91 -37.36
C ILE A 747 -1.20 -19.07 -36.11
N VAL A 748 -1.70 -17.84 -36.09
CA VAL A 748 -1.56 -16.92 -34.95
C VAL A 748 -2.18 -17.51 -33.69
N LEU A 749 -3.38 -18.11 -33.80
CA LEU A 749 -4.02 -18.77 -32.67
C LEU A 749 -3.13 -19.86 -32.06
N TYR A 750 -2.51 -20.72 -32.87
CA TYR A 750 -1.63 -21.76 -32.35
C TYR A 750 -0.44 -21.17 -31.59
N ILE A 751 0.16 -20.08 -32.10
CA ILE A 751 1.26 -19.39 -31.42
C ILE A 751 0.79 -18.79 -30.08
N ILE A 752 -0.39 -18.15 -30.06
CA ILE A 752 -0.95 -17.55 -28.83
C ILE A 752 -1.32 -18.64 -27.80
N VAL A 753 -1.92 -19.75 -28.23
CA VAL A 753 -2.24 -20.90 -27.35
C VAL A 753 -0.96 -21.48 -26.74
N PHE A 754 0.07 -21.68 -27.54
CA PHE A 754 1.37 -22.15 -27.05
C PHE A 754 2.00 -21.15 -26.06
N GLY A 755 2.00 -19.86 -26.40
CA GLY A 755 2.47 -18.81 -25.51
C GLY A 755 1.68 -18.78 -24.19
N PHE A 756 0.36 -18.97 -24.25
CA PHE A 756 -0.51 -19.06 -23.06
C PHE A 756 -0.23 -20.28 -22.19
N MET A 757 0.10 -21.43 -22.77
CA MET A 757 0.55 -22.60 -22.02
C MET A 757 1.87 -22.32 -21.29
N ILE A 758 2.84 -21.67 -21.94
CA ILE A 758 4.09 -21.23 -21.30
C ILE A 758 3.82 -20.22 -20.20
N HIS A 759 2.92 -19.27 -20.43
CA HIS A 759 2.51 -18.27 -19.44
C HIS A 759 1.93 -18.96 -18.19
N THR A 760 1.02 -19.92 -18.40
CA THR A 760 0.40 -20.71 -17.34
C THR A 760 1.46 -21.52 -16.58
N LEU A 761 2.38 -22.18 -17.28
CA LEU A 761 3.49 -22.90 -16.67
C LEU A 761 4.38 -21.99 -15.81
N GLY A 762 4.70 -20.78 -16.30
CA GLY A 762 5.47 -19.79 -15.55
C GLY A 762 4.77 -19.37 -14.25
N LEU A 763 3.46 -19.12 -14.30
CA LEU A 763 2.68 -18.81 -13.11
C LEU A 763 2.62 -20.01 -12.14
N SER A 764 2.43 -21.22 -12.63
CA SER A 764 2.39 -22.44 -11.79
C SER A 764 3.73 -22.71 -11.10
N ILE A 765 4.85 -22.57 -11.82
CA ILE A 765 6.19 -22.72 -11.23
C ILE A 765 6.42 -21.62 -10.18
N ARG A 766 6.03 -20.37 -10.47
CA ARG A 766 6.14 -19.27 -9.51
C ARG A 766 5.33 -19.53 -8.24
N TRP A 767 4.10 -20.01 -8.36
CA TRP A 767 3.25 -20.41 -7.22
C TRP A 767 3.96 -21.45 -6.36
N TYR A 768 4.49 -22.52 -6.99
CA TYR A 768 5.22 -23.55 -6.26
C TYR A 768 6.45 -23.00 -5.53
N ILE A 769 7.21 -22.08 -6.15
CA ILE A 769 8.41 -21.49 -5.55
C ILE A 769 8.05 -20.56 -4.38
N SER A 770 7.04 -19.71 -4.53
CA SER A 770 6.64 -18.73 -3.52
C SER A 770 5.87 -19.33 -2.34
N GLY A 771 5.30 -20.53 -2.50
CA GLY A 771 4.44 -21.15 -1.49
C GLY A 771 3.06 -20.50 -1.37
N HIS A 772 2.72 -19.56 -2.26
CA HIS A 772 1.43 -18.87 -2.29
C HIS A 772 1.03 -18.49 -3.72
N ALA A 773 -0.24 -18.16 -3.93
CA ALA A 773 -0.71 -17.78 -5.25
C ALA A 773 -0.01 -16.49 -5.77
N PRO A 774 0.43 -16.45 -7.05
CA PRO A 774 1.30 -15.41 -7.58
C PRO A 774 0.49 -14.19 -8.04
N TRP A 775 -0.16 -13.52 -7.09
CA TRP A 775 -0.84 -12.23 -7.26
C TRP A 775 -0.87 -11.45 -5.93
N SER A 776 0.16 -11.62 -5.08
CA SER A 776 0.23 -10.92 -3.79
C SER A 776 0.83 -9.51 -3.90
N ASN A 777 1.64 -9.26 -4.94
CA ASN A 777 2.27 -7.98 -5.20
C ASN A 777 1.92 -7.43 -6.60
N ALA A 778 2.33 -6.20 -6.88
CA ALA A 778 2.00 -5.49 -8.12
C ALA A 778 2.60 -6.15 -9.38
N TYR A 779 3.81 -6.71 -9.31
CA TYR A 779 4.42 -7.44 -10.44
C TYR A 779 3.59 -8.69 -10.77
N GLU A 780 3.37 -9.52 -9.75
CA GLU A 780 2.62 -10.77 -9.85
C GLU A 780 1.21 -10.57 -10.38
N SER A 781 0.51 -9.58 -9.84
CA SER A 781 -0.84 -9.22 -10.26
C SER A 781 -0.90 -8.78 -11.72
N ILE A 782 0.05 -7.98 -12.24
CA ILE A 782 0.05 -7.58 -13.67
C ILE A 782 0.29 -8.78 -14.58
N VAL A 783 1.19 -9.69 -14.21
CA VAL A 783 1.42 -10.92 -14.97
C VAL A 783 0.13 -11.76 -15.00
N TYR A 784 -0.56 -11.89 -13.87
CA TYR A 784 -1.85 -12.56 -13.80
C TYR A 784 -2.95 -11.86 -14.63
N ILE A 785 -3.04 -10.52 -14.60
CA ILE A 785 -3.98 -9.75 -15.45
C ILE A 785 -3.67 -9.98 -16.94
N ALA A 786 -2.39 -10.06 -17.32
CA ALA A 786 -2.00 -10.38 -18.70
C ALA A 786 -2.48 -11.79 -19.10
N TRP A 787 -2.36 -12.77 -18.20
CA TRP A 787 -2.90 -14.12 -18.39
C TRP A 787 -4.43 -14.10 -18.56
N ALA A 788 -5.16 -13.41 -17.69
CA ALA A 788 -6.62 -13.28 -17.75
C ALA A 788 -7.08 -12.56 -19.03
N THR A 789 -6.31 -11.58 -19.51
CA THR A 789 -6.55 -10.89 -20.78
C THR A 789 -6.51 -11.85 -21.97
N VAL A 790 -5.49 -12.72 -22.06
CA VAL A 790 -5.40 -13.71 -23.15
C VAL A 790 -6.57 -14.71 -23.07
N LEU A 791 -6.95 -15.11 -21.85
CA LEU A 791 -8.11 -15.97 -21.62
C LEU A 791 -9.41 -15.33 -22.13
N ALA A 792 -9.63 -14.04 -21.86
CA ALA A 792 -10.73 -13.26 -22.43
C ALA A 792 -10.72 -13.28 -23.97
N GLY A 793 -9.52 -13.26 -24.56
CA GLY A 793 -9.31 -13.42 -25.99
C GLY A 793 -9.90 -14.72 -26.52
N PHE A 794 -9.57 -15.85 -25.90
CA PHE A 794 -10.08 -17.16 -26.29
C PHE A 794 -11.59 -17.31 -26.15
N MET A 795 -12.21 -16.63 -25.17
CA MET A 795 -13.66 -16.65 -24.99
C MET A 795 -14.40 -15.96 -26.13
N PHE A 796 -13.86 -14.85 -26.65
CA PHE A 796 -14.53 -14.01 -27.66
C PHE A 796 -13.92 -14.10 -29.06
N MET A 797 -12.81 -14.82 -29.25
CA MET A 797 -12.14 -14.91 -30.56
C MET A 797 -13.01 -15.53 -31.64
N LYS A 798 -13.97 -16.37 -31.25
CA LYS A 798 -14.90 -17.01 -32.19
C LYS A 798 -15.84 -16.00 -32.83
N ASN A 799 -15.95 -14.81 -32.24
CA ASN A 799 -16.80 -13.73 -32.69
C ASN A 799 -16.02 -12.75 -33.57
N SER A 800 -14.74 -12.46 -33.26
CA SER A 800 -13.89 -11.59 -34.09
C SER A 800 -12.39 -11.89 -33.96
N PRO A 801 -11.63 -12.03 -35.07
CA PRO A 801 -10.16 -12.14 -35.03
C PRO A 801 -9.48 -10.92 -34.41
N ILE A 802 -10.10 -9.73 -34.51
CA ILE A 802 -9.61 -8.50 -33.88
C ILE A 802 -9.54 -8.67 -32.38
N THR A 803 -10.50 -9.36 -31.75
CA THR A 803 -10.51 -9.57 -30.30
C THR A 803 -9.29 -10.37 -29.82
N LEU A 804 -8.89 -11.42 -30.57
CA LEU A 804 -7.69 -12.18 -30.26
C LEU A 804 -6.42 -11.33 -30.44
N ALA A 805 -6.39 -10.48 -31.48
CA ALA A 805 -5.29 -9.54 -31.70
C ALA A 805 -5.17 -8.52 -30.54
N SER A 806 -6.29 -7.90 -30.16
CA SER A 806 -6.37 -6.92 -29.08
C SER A 806 -5.91 -7.49 -27.74
N THR A 807 -6.40 -8.68 -27.38
CA THR A 807 -6.01 -9.34 -26.12
C THR A 807 -4.54 -9.75 -26.10
N SER A 808 -4.01 -10.23 -27.23
CA SER A 808 -2.58 -10.52 -27.36
C SER A 808 -1.72 -9.25 -27.19
N ILE A 809 -2.09 -8.16 -27.86
CA ILE A 809 -1.38 -6.87 -27.72
C ILE A 809 -1.45 -6.38 -26.27
N LEU A 810 -2.64 -6.37 -25.68
CA LEU A 810 -2.84 -5.89 -24.32
C LEU A 810 -2.07 -6.74 -23.30
N ALA A 811 -2.09 -8.07 -23.42
CA ALA A 811 -1.30 -8.96 -22.57
C ALA A 811 0.20 -8.71 -22.73
N GLY A 812 0.67 -8.52 -23.96
CA GLY A 812 2.06 -8.15 -24.24
C GLY A 812 2.45 -6.81 -23.63
N VAL A 813 1.60 -5.78 -23.72
CA VAL A 813 1.82 -4.47 -23.10
C VAL A 813 1.83 -4.58 -21.57
N LEU A 814 0.92 -5.36 -20.98
CA LEU A 814 0.91 -5.59 -19.53
C LEU A 814 2.18 -6.31 -19.07
N LEU A 815 2.63 -7.35 -19.77
CA LEU A 815 3.91 -7.99 -19.48
C LEU A 815 5.09 -7.04 -19.67
N PHE A 816 5.06 -6.17 -20.69
CA PHE A 816 6.07 -5.12 -20.85
C PHE A 816 6.10 -4.17 -19.64
N VAL A 817 4.94 -3.69 -19.19
CA VAL A 817 4.81 -2.84 -18.00
C VAL A 817 5.33 -3.56 -16.74
N ALA A 818 5.04 -4.85 -16.58
CA ALA A 818 5.56 -5.65 -15.47
C ALA A 818 7.10 -5.70 -15.42
N HIS A 819 7.77 -5.61 -16.56
CA HIS A 819 9.25 -5.60 -16.66
C HIS A 819 9.84 -4.19 -16.71
N LEU A 820 9.03 -3.13 -16.57
CA LEU A 820 9.56 -1.80 -16.34
C LEU A 820 10.23 -1.73 -14.97
N ASN A 821 11.25 -0.87 -14.86
CA ASN A 821 12.14 -0.74 -13.71
C ASN A 821 11.50 -0.30 -12.38
N TRP A 822 10.17 -0.23 -12.34
CA TRP A 822 9.37 0.28 -11.22
C TRP A 822 8.74 -0.82 -10.37
N LEU A 823 8.65 -2.05 -10.89
CA LEU A 823 8.03 -3.17 -10.20
C LEU A 823 9.11 -4.19 -9.84
N ASP A 824 9.08 -4.68 -8.61
CA ASP A 824 10.04 -5.67 -8.15
C ASP A 824 9.56 -7.08 -8.54
N PRO A 825 10.26 -7.82 -9.42
CA PRO A 825 9.90 -9.19 -9.78
C PRO A 825 10.20 -10.21 -8.68
N GLN A 826 10.84 -9.78 -7.58
CA GLN A 826 11.22 -10.64 -6.47
C GLN A 826 10.02 -11.33 -5.82
N ILE A 827 10.26 -12.58 -5.42
CA ILE A 827 9.33 -13.32 -4.59
C ILE A 827 9.65 -12.98 -3.14
N THR A 828 8.70 -12.39 -2.43
CA THR A 828 8.83 -11.97 -1.03
C THR A 828 8.01 -12.87 -0.12
N THR A 829 8.25 -12.80 1.19
CA THR A 829 7.34 -13.40 2.18
C THR A 829 6.00 -12.67 2.21
N LEU A 830 4.93 -13.36 2.61
CA LEU A 830 3.60 -12.75 2.73
C LEU A 830 3.46 -12.01 4.05
N MET A 831 2.69 -10.92 4.05
CA MET A 831 2.22 -10.34 5.30
C MET A 831 1.21 -11.28 5.98
N PRO A 832 1.15 -11.31 7.33
CA PRO A 832 0.31 -12.26 8.06
C PRO A 832 -1.15 -12.31 7.59
N VAL A 833 -1.76 -11.14 7.40
CA VAL A 833 -3.17 -11.02 6.97
C VAL A 833 -3.43 -11.62 5.58
N LEU A 834 -2.41 -11.67 4.71
CA LEU A 834 -2.53 -12.23 3.35
C LEU A 834 -2.39 -13.75 3.31
N LYS A 835 -2.00 -14.41 4.42
CA LYS A 835 -1.98 -15.88 4.52
C LYS A 835 -3.39 -16.43 4.68
N SER A 836 -4.21 -16.25 3.66
CA SER A 836 -5.64 -16.56 3.67
C SER A 836 -6.09 -17.14 2.33
N TYR A 837 -7.04 -18.08 2.35
CA TYR A 837 -7.61 -18.63 1.11
C TYR A 837 -8.34 -17.56 0.29
N TRP A 838 -8.77 -16.49 0.94
CA TRP A 838 -9.40 -15.33 0.34
C TRP A 838 -8.51 -14.65 -0.70
N LEU A 839 -7.19 -14.59 -0.47
CA LEU A 839 -6.22 -14.11 -1.46
C LEU A 839 -6.39 -14.87 -2.79
N MET A 840 -6.63 -16.18 -2.74
CA MET A 840 -6.77 -17.00 -3.95
C MET A 840 -8.08 -16.78 -4.70
N ILE A 841 -9.13 -16.31 -4.02
CA ILE A 841 -10.47 -16.21 -4.58
C ILE A 841 -10.81 -14.75 -4.92
N HIS A 842 -10.90 -13.86 -3.93
CA HIS A 842 -11.40 -12.51 -4.17
C HIS A 842 -10.41 -11.68 -5.00
N VAL A 843 -9.11 -11.70 -4.67
CA VAL A 843 -8.09 -10.93 -5.40
C VAL A 843 -7.97 -11.42 -6.84
N ALA A 844 -7.98 -12.75 -7.04
CA ALA A 844 -7.94 -13.34 -8.38
C ALA A 844 -9.14 -12.91 -9.23
N VAL A 845 -10.36 -12.94 -8.68
CA VAL A 845 -11.57 -12.55 -9.41
C VAL A 845 -11.57 -11.05 -9.74
N ILE A 846 -11.18 -10.17 -8.81
CA ILE A 846 -11.07 -8.72 -9.07
C ILE A 846 -10.01 -8.45 -10.14
N THR A 847 -8.80 -8.97 -9.99
CA THR A 847 -7.69 -8.68 -10.91
C THR A 847 -7.96 -9.24 -12.31
N ALA A 848 -8.52 -10.45 -12.43
CA ALA A 848 -8.92 -11.01 -13.71
C ALA A 848 -9.98 -10.15 -14.42
N SER A 849 -10.86 -9.46 -13.68
CA SER A 849 -11.84 -8.52 -14.25
C SER A 849 -11.20 -7.41 -15.07
N TYR A 850 -10.02 -6.92 -14.66
CA TYR A 850 -9.32 -5.82 -15.33
C TYR A 850 -8.89 -6.20 -16.75
N GLY A 851 -8.61 -7.48 -17.02
CA GLY A 851 -8.33 -7.97 -18.37
C GLY A 851 -9.53 -7.86 -19.31
N PHE A 852 -10.73 -8.17 -18.82
CA PHE A 852 -11.98 -8.03 -19.60
C PHE A 852 -12.37 -6.57 -19.81
N LEU A 853 -12.23 -5.73 -18.78
CA LEU A 853 -12.51 -4.31 -18.86
C LEU A 853 -11.51 -3.60 -19.78
N GLY A 854 -10.24 -3.98 -19.73
CA GLY A 854 -9.18 -3.51 -20.62
C GLY A 854 -9.38 -3.94 -22.07
N LEU A 855 -9.86 -5.17 -22.31
CA LEU A 855 -10.30 -5.59 -23.64
C LEU A 855 -11.40 -4.66 -24.17
N GLY A 856 -12.42 -4.36 -23.35
CA GLY A 856 -13.49 -3.45 -23.75
C GLY A 856 -12.98 -2.06 -24.17
N ALA A 857 -12.07 -1.49 -23.39
CA ALA A 857 -11.43 -0.22 -23.71
C ALA A 857 -10.64 -0.28 -25.02
N LEU A 858 -9.85 -1.33 -25.25
CA LEU A 858 -9.07 -1.48 -26.48
C LEU A 858 -9.95 -1.70 -27.71
N LEU A 859 -11.03 -2.48 -27.59
CA LEU A 859 -12.01 -2.65 -28.67
C LEU A 859 -12.70 -1.32 -29.00
N ALA A 860 -13.10 -0.56 -27.98
CA ALA A 860 -13.65 0.79 -28.17
C ALA A 860 -12.66 1.71 -28.90
N PHE A 861 -11.39 1.70 -28.50
CA PHE A 861 -10.34 2.46 -29.19
C PHE A 861 -10.20 2.06 -30.67
N ILE A 862 -10.20 0.76 -30.97
CA ILE A 862 -10.17 0.25 -32.36
C ILE A 862 -11.41 0.70 -33.15
N THR A 863 -12.59 0.77 -32.53
CA THR A 863 -13.78 1.31 -33.23
C THR A 863 -13.57 2.75 -33.68
N PHE A 864 -12.88 3.59 -32.90
CA PHE A 864 -12.57 4.96 -33.30
C PHE A 864 -11.57 5.02 -34.45
N ILE A 865 -10.56 4.16 -34.46
CA ILE A 865 -9.67 4.01 -35.63
C ILE A 865 -10.50 3.65 -36.88
N LEU A 866 -11.44 2.70 -36.75
CA LEU A 866 -12.34 2.34 -37.85
C LEU A 866 -13.21 3.52 -38.32
N TYR A 867 -13.70 4.38 -37.42
CA TYR A 867 -14.42 5.61 -37.80
C TYR A 867 -13.58 6.54 -38.69
N LEU A 868 -12.27 6.62 -38.45
CA LEU A 868 -11.36 7.48 -39.24
C LEU A 868 -11.08 6.92 -40.64
N LEU A 869 -11.13 5.60 -40.81
CA LEU A 869 -10.83 4.91 -42.06
C LEU A 869 -12.03 4.80 -43.03
N ILE A 870 -13.17 5.40 -42.68
CA ILE A 870 -14.39 5.35 -43.49
C ILE A 870 -14.22 6.11 -44.81
N ASN A 871 -14.48 5.41 -45.91
CA ASN A 871 -14.67 5.94 -47.25
C ASN A 871 -15.90 5.29 -47.91
N ASP A 872 -16.34 5.82 -49.05
CA ASP A 872 -17.60 5.39 -49.68
C ASP A 872 -17.55 3.92 -50.15
N SER A 873 -16.36 3.38 -50.42
CA SER A 873 -16.18 1.98 -50.83
C SER A 873 -16.25 0.96 -49.69
N ASN A 874 -16.02 1.38 -48.43
CA ASN A 874 -15.87 0.47 -47.28
C ASN A 874 -16.87 0.71 -46.14
N VAL A 875 -17.80 1.67 -46.28
CA VAL A 875 -18.80 2.05 -45.25
C VAL A 875 -19.50 0.84 -44.64
N GLU A 876 -20.06 -0.06 -45.46
CA GLU A 876 -20.86 -1.19 -44.96
C GLU A 876 -20.01 -2.23 -44.20
N SER A 877 -18.79 -2.49 -44.66
CA SER A 877 -17.84 -3.39 -43.99
C SER A 877 -17.41 -2.84 -42.64
N ILE A 878 -17.06 -1.55 -42.58
CA ILE A 878 -16.67 -0.87 -41.34
C ILE A 878 -17.86 -0.77 -40.37
N LYS A 879 -19.05 -0.42 -40.87
CA LYS A 879 -20.28 -0.36 -40.05
C LYS A 879 -20.62 -1.70 -39.41
N ARG A 880 -20.47 -2.81 -40.14
CA ARG A 880 -20.64 -4.16 -39.60
C ARG A 880 -19.59 -4.47 -38.53
N SER A 881 -18.33 -4.17 -38.82
CA SER A 881 -17.21 -4.40 -37.89
C SER A 881 -17.39 -3.61 -36.59
N ILE A 882 -17.73 -2.32 -36.65
CA ILE A 882 -17.99 -1.50 -35.46
C ILE A 882 -19.14 -2.08 -34.63
N LYS A 883 -20.26 -2.48 -35.25
CA LYS A 883 -21.38 -3.11 -34.55
C LYS A 883 -20.95 -4.42 -33.86
N GLU A 884 -20.14 -5.24 -34.52
CA GLU A 884 -19.62 -6.49 -33.96
C GLU A 884 -18.69 -6.23 -32.77
N LEU A 885 -17.69 -5.36 -32.93
CA LEU A 885 -16.75 -5.01 -31.87
C LEU A 885 -17.45 -4.37 -30.67
N THR A 886 -18.46 -3.52 -30.90
CA THR A 886 -19.26 -2.94 -29.81
C THR A 886 -20.09 -3.98 -29.07
N LYS A 887 -20.63 -5.00 -29.75
CA LYS A 887 -21.33 -6.11 -29.07
C LYS A 887 -20.38 -6.94 -28.22
N ILE A 888 -19.18 -7.23 -28.74
CA ILE A 888 -18.14 -7.96 -27.99
C ILE A 888 -17.67 -7.13 -26.80
N ASN A 889 -17.47 -5.83 -26.98
CA ASN A 889 -17.18 -4.88 -25.91
C ASN A 889 -18.26 -4.96 -24.81
N GLU A 890 -19.55 -4.89 -25.18
CA GLU A 890 -20.65 -5.02 -24.20
C GLU A 890 -20.65 -6.36 -23.45
N MET A 891 -20.37 -7.47 -24.12
CA MET A 891 -20.22 -8.77 -23.45
C MET A 891 -19.02 -8.78 -22.50
N SER A 892 -17.88 -8.21 -22.92
CA SER A 892 -16.65 -8.14 -22.11
C SER A 892 -16.87 -7.28 -20.86
N LEU A 893 -17.51 -6.12 -20.99
CA LEU A 893 -17.82 -5.25 -19.85
C LEU A 893 -18.82 -5.89 -18.89
N ILE A 894 -19.81 -6.66 -19.39
CA ILE A 894 -20.72 -7.41 -18.52
C ILE A 894 -19.95 -8.43 -17.68
N ILE A 895 -19.06 -9.24 -18.29
CA ILE A 895 -18.26 -10.22 -17.55
C ILE A 895 -17.31 -9.51 -16.57
N GLY A 896 -16.59 -8.49 -17.02
CA GLY A 896 -15.68 -7.71 -16.18
C GLY A 896 -16.41 -7.07 -14.99
N LEU A 897 -17.57 -6.45 -15.21
CA LEU A 897 -18.36 -5.87 -14.11
C LEU A 897 -18.86 -6.93 -13.12
N ILE A 898 -19.32 -8.09 -13.61
CA ILE A 898 -19.75 -9.19 -12.74
C ILE A 898 -18.58 -9.68 -11.88
N MET A 899 -17.42 -9.93 -12.48
CA MET A 899 -16.23 -10.37 -11.76
C MET A 899 -15.78 -9.32 -10.74
N LEU A 900 -15.66 -8.05 -11.15
CA LEU A 900 -15.29 -6.96 -10.26
C LEU A 900 -16.25 -6.82 -9.07
N THR A 901 -17.56 -6.91 -9.33
CA THR A 901 -18.58 -6.79 -8.30
C THR A 901 -18.53 -7.96 -7.32
N ILE A 902 -18.53 -9.19 -7.83
CA ILE A 902 -18.42 -10.41 -7.00
C ILE A 902 -17.14 -10.34 -6.16
N GLY A 903 -16.01 -10.04 -6.79
CA GLY A 903 -14.72 -9.95 -6.11
C GLY A 903 -14.70 -8.88 -5.01
N ASN A 904 -15.25 -7.69 -5.27
CA ASN A 904 -15.33 -6.61 -4.28
C ASN A 904 -16.11 -7.01 -3.03
N PHE A 905 -17.28 -7.64 -3.22
CA PHE A 905 -18.12 -8.06 -2.09
C PHE A 905 -17.60 -9.33 -1.37
N LEU A 906 -16.93 -10.25 -2.08
CA LEU A 906 -16.15 -11.32 -1.44
C LEU A 906 -14.98 -10.75 -0.62
N GLY A 907 -14.38 -9.65 -1.07
CA GLY A 907 -13.41 -8.88 -0.30
C GLY A 907 -13.99 -8.35 1.01
N GLY A 908 -15.25 -7.86 0.99
CA GLY A 908 -15.96 -7.48 2.22
C GLY A 908 -16.22 -8.64 3.19
N VAL A 909 -16.46 -9.86 2.67
CA VAL A 909 -16.56 -11.06 3.52
C VAL A 909 -15.21 -11.36 4.17
N TRP A 910 -14.13 -11.35 3.39
CA TRP A 910 -12.77 -11.49 3.92
C TRP A 910 -12.40 -10.42 4.95
N ALA A 911 -12.77 -9.16 4.70
CA ALA A 911 -12.53 -8.06 5.64
C ALA A 911 -13.24 -8.31 6.98
N ASN A 912 -14.45 -8.87 6.98
CA ASN A 912 -15.14 -9.21 8.23
C ASN A 912 -14.48 -10.38 8.95
N GLU A 913 -14.01 -11.41 8.23
CA GLU A 913 -13.27 -12.53 8.83
C GLU A 913 -11.87 -12.14 9.32
N SER A 914 -11.30 -11.05 8.79
CA SER A 914 -9.94 -10.60 9.13
C SER A 914 -9.91 -9.47 10.15
N TRP A 915 -10.85 -8.54 10.03
CA TRP A 915 -10.91 -7.26 10.75
C TRP A 915 -12.26 -7.03 11.45
N GLY A 916 -13.10 -8.05 11.59
CA GLY A 916 -14.38 -7.96 12.30
C GLY A 916 -15.43 -7.04 11.68
N ARG A 917 -15.16 -6.43 10.51
CA ARG A 917 -16.08 -5.54 9.78
C ARG A 917 -16.04 -5.78 8.27
N TYR A 918 -17.19 -5.69 7.61
CA TYR A 918 -17.29 -6.03 6.19
C TYR A 918 -17.02 -4.86 5.23
N TRP A 919 -17.01 -3.61 5.73
CA TRP A 919 -16.76 -2.41 4.91
C TRP A 919 -16.15 -1.30 5.76
N GLY A 920 -15.05 -0.70 5.32
CA GLY A 920 -14.32 0.32 6.08
C GLY A 920 -14.12 1.66 5.36
N TRP A 921 -14.61 1.81 4.13
CA TRP A 921 -14.33 2.96 3.24
C TRP A 921 -12.84 3.15 2.88
N ASP A 922 -12.03 2.12 3.08
CA ASP A 922 -10.62 2.14 2.67
C ASP A 922 -10.48 2.54 1.19
N PRO A 923 -9.45 3.31 0.79
CA PRO A 923 -9.32 3.75 -0.59
C PRO A 923 -9.38 2.63 -1.64
N LYS A 924 -8.91 1.40 -1.37
CA LYS A 924 -9.04 0.29 -2.34
C LYS A 924 -10.47 -0.21 -2.45
N GLU A 925 -11.16 -0.40 -1.33
CA GLU A 925 -12.58 -0.78 -1.29
C GLU A 925 -13.43 0.28 -2.01
N THR A 926 -13.17 1.55 -1.69
CA THR A 926 -13.89 2.69 -2.24
C THR A 926 -13.67 2.84 -3.75
N TRP A 927 -12.44 2.75 -4.25
CA TRP A 927 -12.19 2.85 -5.70
C TRP A 927 -12.66 1.63 -6.51
N ALA A 928 -12.67 0.44 -5.90
CA ALA A 928 -13.33 -0.72 -6.50
C ALA A 928 -14.85 -0.46 -6.65
N ALA A 929 -15.50 0.11 -5.63
CA ALA A 929 -16.90 0.55 -5.72
C ALA A 929 -17.10 1.67 -6.77
N VAL A 930 -16.22 2.67 -6.84
CA VAL A 930 -16.24 3.70 -7.91
C VAL A 930 -16.20 3.05 -9.29
N THR A 931 -15.32 2.09 -9.51
CA THR A 931 -15.19 1.39 -10.79
C THR A 931 -16.46 0.62 -11.13
N ILE A 932 -17.07 -0.08 -10.16
CA ILE A 932 -18.36 -0.74 -10.32
C ILE A 932 -19.44 0.26 -10.75
N LEU A 933 -19.53 1.42 -10.08
CA LEU A 933 -20.51 2.48 -10.39
C LEU A 933 -20.30 3.06 -11.80
N VAL A 934 -19.05 3.34 -12.19
CA VAL A 934 -18.71 3.87 -13.52
C VAL A 934 -19.12 2.88 -14.61
N TYR A 935 -18.78 1.59 -14.48
CA TYR A 935 -19.16 0.57 -15.46
C TYR A 935 -20.66 0.26 -15.43
N ALA A 936 -21.31 0.35 -14.27
CA ALA A 936 -22.77 0.29 -14.17
C ALA A 936 -23.42 1.43 -14.97
N VAL A 937 -22.92 2.67 -14.85
CA VAL A 937 -23.37 3.80 -15.67
C VAL A 937 -23.24 3.48 -17.16
N VAL A 938 -22.06 3.03 -17.62
CA VAL A 938 -21.82 2.69 -19.04
C VAL A 938 -22.85 1.70 -19.58
N LEU A 939 -23.13 0.61 -18.86
CA LEU A 939 -24.09 -0.41 -19.30
C LEU A 939 -25.55 0.06 -19.24
N HIS A 940 -25.86 1.07 -18.42
CA HIS A 940 -27.21 1.62 -18.28
C HIS A 940 -27.51 2.80 -19.21
N LEU A 941 -26.50 3.40 -19.87
CA LEU A 941 -26.69 4.48 -20.86
C LEU A 941 -27.67 4.11 -21.97
N ARG A 942 -27.79 2.83 -22.33
CA ARG A 942 -28.75 2.32 -23.32
C ARG A 942 -30.22 2.62 -22.99
N PHE A 943 -30.54 2.82 -21.71
CA PHE A 943 -31.90 3.14 -21.26
C PHE A 943 -32.20 4.65 -21.31
N VAL A 944 -31.22 5.48 -21.68
CA VAL A 944 -31.38 6.91 -21.86
C VAL A 944 -31.43 7.21 -23.37
N PRO A 945 -32.59 7.57 -23.94
CA PRO A 945 -32.76 7.66 -25.39
C PRO A 945 -31.73 8.54 -26.12
N LYS A 946 -31.36 9.70 -25.55
CA LYS A 946 -30.36 10.61 -26.12
C LYS A 946 -28.92 10.07 -26.06
N MET A 947 -28.64 9.11 -25.18
CA MET A 947 -27.31 8.52 -24.96
C MET A 947 -27.19 7.11 -25.55
N ASN A 948 -28.29 6.51 -26.00
CA ASN A 948 -28.33 5.17 -26.58
C ASN A 948 -27.81 5.17 -28.03
N SER A 949 -26.49 5.34 -28.18
CA SER A 949 -25.79 5.29 -29.46
C SER A 949 -24.51 4.48 -29.35
N ILE A 950 -24.09 3.87 -30.46
CA ILE A 950 -22.86 3.07 -30.53
C ILE A 950 -21.65 3.95 -30.23
N PHE A 951 -21.61 5.16 -30.79
CA PHE A 951 -20.53 6.10 -30.54
C PHE A 951 -20.38 6.45 -29.05
N VAL A 952 -21.47 6.88 -28.40
CA VAL A 952 -21.44 7.28 -26.97
C VAL A 952 -21.06 6.10 -26.09
N TYR A 953 -21.56 4.90 -26.39
CA TYR A 953 -21.20 3.69 -25.65
C TYR A 953 -19.69 3.40 -25.71
N ASN A 954 -19.08 3.44 -26.90
CA ASN A 954 -17.64 3.22 -27.03
C ASN A 954 -16.81 4.32 -26.36
N VAL A 955 -17.27 5.59 -26.38
CA VAL A 955 -16.58 6.68 -25.67
C VAL A 955 -16.60 6.41 -24.17
N ALA A 956 -17.78 6.12 -23.62
CA ALA A 956 -17.94 5.84 -22.20
C ALA A 956 -17.15 4.59 -21.78
N SER A 957 -17.15 3.53 -22.60
CA SER A 957 -16.38 2.31 -22.37
C SER A 957 -14.86 2.55 -22.36
N LEU A 958 -14.34 3.38 -23.25
CA LEU A 958 -12.92 3.70 -23.32
C LEU A 958 -12.48 4.52 -22.10
N LEU A 959 -13.23 5.58 -21.77
CA LEU A 959 -12.92 6.46 -20.65
C LEU A 959 -13.15 5.80 -19.29
N ALA A 960 -14.09 4.85 -19.19
CA ALA A 960 -14.34 4.10 -17.96
C ALA A 960 -13.09 3.34 -17.47
N TYR A 961 -12.19 2.93 -18.36
CA TYR A 961 -10.97 2.22 -17.98
C TYR A 961 -10.01 3.08 -17.13
N SER A 962 -10.13 4.40 -17.19
CA SER A 962 -9.40 5.30 -16.29
C SER A 962 -9.72 5.02 -14.80
N SER A 963 -10.94 4.58 -14.49
CA SER A 963 -11.31 4.18 -13.12
C SER A 963 -10.58 2.91 -12.66
N VAL A 964 -10.34 1.95 -13.57
CA VAL A 964 -9.52 0.75 -13.30
C VAL A 964 -8.06 1.14 -13.07
N ILE A 965 -7.52 2.04 -13.89
CA ILE A 965 -6.15 2.55 -13.71
C ILE A 965 -6.01 3.26 -12.36
N MET A 966 -6.98 4.09 -11.97
CA MET A 966 -6.98 4.74 -10.66
C MET A 966 -7.11 3.73 -9.52
N THR A 967 -7.99 2.74 -9.63
CA THR A 967 -8.14 1.69 -8.60
C THR A 967 -6.86 0.89 -8.42
N TYR A 968 -6.21 0.49 -9.52
CA TYR A 968 -5.05 -0.39 -9.48
C TYR A 968 -3.72 0.35 -9.26
N PHE A 969 -3.43 1.40 -10.02
CA PHE A 969 -2.20 2.18 -9.87
C PHE A 969 -2.40 3.40 -8.95
N GLY A 970 -3.50 4.12 -9.11
CA GLY A 970 -3.80 5.31 -8.33
C GLY A 970 -3.77 5.05 -6.82
N VAL A 971 -4.55 4.08 -6.35
CA VAL A 971 -4.63 3.77 -4.92
C VAL A 971 -3.32 3.19 -4.39
N ASN A 972 -2.68 2.26 -5.10
CA ASN A 972 -1.47 1.58 -4.63
C ASN A 972 -0.24 2.51 -4.50
N PHE A 973 -0.18 3.59 -5.28
CA PHE A 973 1.01 4.44 -5.34
C PHE A 973 0.79 5.88 -4.91
N TYR A 974 -0.46 6.36 -4.83
CA TYR A 974 -0.75 7.78 -4.53
C TYR A 974 -1.70 7.99 -3.35
N LEU A 975 -2.39 6.96 -2.87
CA LEU A 975 -3.26 7.04 -1.70
C LEU A 975 -2.72 6.13 -0.58
N SER A 976 -3.11 6.42 0.66
CA SER A 976 -2.74 5.64 1.85
C SER A 976 -3.97 4.89 2.38
N GLY A 977 -3.79 3.65 2.85
CA GLY A 977 -4.90 2.81 3.35
C GLY A 977 -4.44 1.50 4.01
N LEU A 978 -5.38 0.72 4.57
CA LEU A 978 -5.14 -0.58 5.21
C LEU A 978 -4.56 -1.62 4.24
N HIS A 979 -4.79 -1.44 2.94
CA HIS A 979 -4.21 -2.31 1.91
C HIS A 979 -2.81 -1.88 1.43
N SER A 980 -2.11 -1.03 2.19
CA SER A 980 -0.76 -0.55 1.81
C SER A 980 0.32 -1.63 1.84
N TYR A 981 -0.03 -2.88 2.18
CA TYR A 981 0.86 -4.05 2.11
C TYR A 981 1.45 -4.30 0.71
N ALA A 982 0.78 -3.83 -0.35
CA ALA A 982 1.27 -3.85 -1.72
C ALA A 982 1.66 -2.46 -2.25
N ALA A 983 1.68 -1.44 -1.38
CA ALA A 983 2.06 -0.08 -1.76
C ALA A 983 3.58 0.02 -1.92
N GLY A 984 4.00 0.59 -3.04
CA GLY A 984 5.38 1.01 -3.27
C GLY A 984 5.50 2.53 -3.24
N ASP A 985 6.71 3.05 -3.36
CA ASP A 985 6.91 4.50 -3.53
C ASP A 985 6.06 5.05 -4.67
N PRO A 986 5.53 6.29 -4.55
CA PRO A 986 4.76 6.93 -5.61
C PRO A 986 5.51 6.92 -6.93
N LEU A 987 4.92 6.25 -7.92
CA LEU A 987 5.50 6.14 -9.25
C LEU A 987 5.47 7.51 -9.94
N PRO A 988 6.55 7.93 -10.61
CA PRO A 988 6.47 9.09 -11.48
C PRO A 988 5.50 8.78 -12.63
N ILE A 989 4.56 9.68 -12.91
CA ILE A 989 3.69 9.54 -14.09
C ILE A 989 4.59 9.60 -15.33
N PRO A 990 4.63 8.56 -16.19
CA PRO A 990 5.49 8.58 -17.36
C PRO A 990 5.17 9.75 -18.30
N ALA A 991 6.20 10.39 -18.86
CA ALA A 991 6.04 11.54 -19.75
C ALA A 991 5.16 11.25 -20.99
N TRP A 992 5.05 9.99 -21.42
CA TRP A 992 4.23 9.58 -22.56
C TRP A 992 2.72 9.49 -22.24
N VAL A 993 2.32 9.48 -20.96
CA VAL A 993 0.90 9.34 -20.56
C VAL A 993 0.08 10.55 -20.99
N MET A 994 0.55 11.78 -20.71
CA MET A 994 -0.18 13.01 -21.05
C MET A 994 -0.38 13.18 -22.57
N PRO A 995 0.67 13.02 -23.43
CA PRO A 995 0.48 12.98 -24.87
C PRO A 995 -0.50 11.89 -25.34
N SER A 996 -0.46 10.70 -24.73
CA SER A 996 -1.38 9.60 -25.08
C SER A 996 -2.84 9.97 -24.81
N ILE A 997 -3.12 10.64 -23.69
CA ILE A 997 -4.45 11.15 -23.36
C ILE A 997 -4.92 12.16 -24.42
N VAL A 998 -4.06 13.13 -24.76
CA VAL A 998 -4.37 14.14 -25.81
C VAL A 998 -4.66 13.47 -27.15
N ILE A 999 -3.87 12.48 -27.54
CA ILE A 999 -4.06 11.71 -28.79
C ILE A 999 -5.40 10.97 -28.77
N ILE A 1000 -5.75 10.31 -27.66
CA ILE A 1000 -7.04 9.61 -27.53
C ILE A 1000 -8.21 10.59 -27.68
N PHE A 1001 -8.15 11.75 -27.01
CA PHE A 1001 -9.18 12.78 -27.15
C PHE A 1001 -9.27 13.32 -28.57
N ALA A 1002 -8.14 13.59 -29.22
CA ALA A 1002 -8.12 14.03 -30.62
C ALA A 1002 -8.79 13.00 -31.54
N ILE A 1003 -8.47 11.71 -31.38
CA ILE A 1003 -9.09 10.61 -32.15
C ILE A 1003 -10.61 10.56 -31.94
N ILE A 1004 -11.07 10.67 -30.69
CA ILE A 1004 -12.52 10.68 -30.37
C ILE A 1004 -13.21 11.87 -31.04
N VAL A 1005 -12.63 13.07 -30.95
CA VAL A 1005 -13.17 14.29 -31.55
C VAL A 1005 -13.21 14.18 -33.07
N THR A 1006 -12.17 13.67 -33.72
CA THR A 1006 -12.19 13.46 -35.17
C THR A 1006 -13.22 12.40 -35.58
N ALA A 1007 -13.35 11.31 -34.82
CA ALA A 1007 -14.35 10.26 -35.07
C ALA A 1007 -15.79 10.79 -34.93
N LEU A 1008 -16.04 11.77 -34.06
CA LEU A 1008 -17.36 12.41 -33.89
C LEU A 1008 -17.88 13.01 -35.20
N PHE A 1009 -17.02 13.64 -36.00
CA PHE A 1009 -17.42 14.21 -37.29
C PHE A 1009 -17.75 13.15 -38.35
N LYS A 1010 -17.10 11.98 -38.27
CA LYS A 1010 -17.35 10.84 -39.17
C LYS A 1010 -18.55 10.00 -38.76
N ARG A 1011 -19.08 10.17 -37.54
CA ARG A 1011 -20.20 9.40 -36.97
C ARG A 1011 -21.45 9.38 -37.85
N LYS A 1012 -21.80 10.51 -38.48
CA LYS A 1012 -22.99 10.67 -39.36
C LYS A 1012 -23.01 9.71 -40.56
N ARG A 1013 -21.87 9.09 -40.89
CA ARG A 1013 -21.78 8.10 -41.98
C ARG A 1013 -22.20 6.69 -41.55
N ILE A 1014 -22.37 6.43 -40.25
CA ILE A 1014 -22.68 5.11 -39.68
C ILE A 1014 -24.04 5.08 -38.99
N GLU A 1015 -24.27 6.07 -38.13
CA GLU A 1015 -25.51 6.29 -37.39
C GLU A 1015 -26.42 7.25 -38.14
#